data_AF-A0AAV4BIE6-F1
#
_entry.id   AF-A0AAV4BIE6-F1
#
_cell.length_a   1.000
_cell.length_b   1.000
_cell.length_c   1.000
_cell.angle_alpha   90.00
_cell.angle_beta   90.00
_cell.angle_gamma   90.00
#
_symmetry.space_group_name_H-M   'P 1'
#
loop_
_entity.id
_entity.type
_entity.pdbx_description
1 polymer ?
#
loop_
_entity_poly.entity_id
_entity_poly.type
_entity_poly.pdbx_seq_one_letter_code
_entity_poly.pdbx_strand_id
1 'polypeptide(L)'
;MDAGTSISTATSNTNTRSVRINVMEGVGARVVRGPDWKWGKQDGGEGHIGTVRNFESPEEVVVVWDNGTAANYRCAGAYDLRVMDSAPTGIKHDGTMCDTCRQQPIFGIRWKCAECANYDLCSVCYHGDKHNLRHRFYRITTPGNERILLEPRRKSKKITARGIYPGARVVRGVDWQWEDQDGGNGRRGKVTEIQDWSAASPRSAAHVLWDNGAKNLYRVGFEGMADLKVMNDAKGGSFYRDHLPLLGEQGPGSRSGPCGLAIGDQVNVDLDLEIVQSLQHGHGGWTDGMFECLGTTGTVVGIDEDHDIVVSYPSGNRWTFNPAVLTKVSTASSSTSIASDASAAAQFAVGDLVQICSDTERIKVLQRGHGEWAEAMMPTLGKIGRVQQIYHDNDLKVEVCGTSWTYNPQAVTKVASADGAAIGYSSGERLSALLKKLFETHVSGDVNEELVKASANGDGVKVDEILQRPESDVNGVFAGHTALQAASQNGHIEVIKVLIKHDVNMEVEDKDGDRAVHHAAFGDEPAVIELLHRGGADLNARNKRRQTPLHIGVNKGHIGVVRSLLDLGSHPSLQDSEGDTALHDAISKKRDDMIALLLEHTADITITNNNGFNALHHAALRGNPRLCDTNVTFIITPPSPPPPPPPPTTTT
;
A
#
# COMPACT_ATOMS: atom_id res chain seq x y z
N MET A 1 -13.08 67.12 -43.31
CA MET A 1 -11.77 67.67 -43.73
C MET A 1 -10.83 67.47 -42.57
N ASP A 2 -9.63 67.00 -42.88
CA ASP A 2 -8.75 66.17 -42.05
C ASP A 2 -8.45 66.69 -40.64
N ALA A 3 -8.44 65.76 -39.67
CA ALA A 3 -7.76 65.95 -38.41
C ALA A 3 -7.29 64.62 -37.80
N GLY A 4 -5.98 64.47 -37.72
CA GLY A 4 -5.30 64.12 -36.47
C GLY A 4 -5.15 62.65 -36.10
N THR A 5 -4.02 62.07 -36.51
CA THR A 5 -3.44 60.88 -35.87
C THR A 5 -2.98 61.22 -34.45
N SER A 6 -3.37 60.43 -33.45
CA SER A 6 -2.59 60.24 -32.23
C SER A 6 -2.76 58.81 -31.72
N ILE A 7 -1.64 58.17 -31.41
CA ILE A 7 -1.52 56.78 -30.99
C ILE A 7 -1.70 56.70 -29.47
N SER A 8 -2.61 55.84 -29.00
CA SER A 8 -2.45 55.10 -27.74
C SER A 8 -3.41 53.91 -27.70
N THR A 9 -2.88 52.82 -27.15
CA THR A 9 -3.36 51.45 -27.05
C THR A 9 -4.63 51.27 -26.20
N ALA A 10 -5.57 50.40 -26.63
CA ALA A 10 -6.19 49.37 -25.78
C ALA A 10 -7.24 48.53 -26.54
N THR A 11 -7.21 47.22 -26.25
CA THR A 11 -8.33 46.26 -26.28
C THR A 11 -9.01 45.95 -27.62
N SER A 12 -8.47 44.93 -28.31
CA SER A 12 -9.28 44.10 -29.21
C SER A 12 -9.87 42.92 -28.44
N ASN A 13 -11.18 43.00 -28.20
CA ASN A 13 -12.03 41.88 -27.83
C ASN A 13 -11.81 40.72 -28.80
N THR A 14 -11.27 39.61 -28.30
CA THR A 14 -11.32 38.33 -29.00
C THR A 14 -12.05 37.32 -28.13
N ASN A 15 -13.29 37.06 -28.54
CA ASN A 15 -14.07 35.84 -28.35
C ASN A 15 -13.68 34.94 -27.17
N THR A 16 -14.40 35.11 -26.06
CA THR A 16 -14.64 34.08 -25.06
C THR A 16 -15.30 32.86 -25.72
N ARG A 17 -14.48 31.93 -26.21
CA ARG A 17 -14.89 30.54 -26.41
C ARG A 17 -15.06 29.94 -25.03
N SER A 18 -16.29 29.95 -24.56
CA SER A 18 -16.79 29.21 -23.41
C SER A 18 -16.56 27.71 -23.60
N VAL A 19 -15.37 27.23 -23.22
CA VAL A 19 -15.12 25.81 -23.00
C VAL A 19 -15.70 25.49 -21.61
N ARG A 20 -16.87 24.86 -21.62
CA ARG A 20 -17.58 24.39 -20.43
C ARG A 20 -16.73 23.33 -19.71
N ILE A 21 -16.31 23.63 -18.49
CA ILE A 21 -15.52 22.74 -17.61
C ILE A 21 -16.45 21.98 -16.62
N ASN A 22 -16.25 20.65 -16.59
CA ASN A 22 -16.41 19.64 -15.52
C ASN A 22 -17.67 19.54 -14.64
N VAL A 23 -18.56 18.60 -15.01
CA VAL A 23 -19.52 17.87 -14.12
C VAL A 23 -19.64 16.36 -14.52
N MET A 24 -18.69 15.78 -15.27
CA MET A 24 -18.88 14.51 -16.00
C MET A 24 -18.05 13.30 -15.53
N GLU A 25 -17.69 13.20 -14.25
CA GLU A 25 -16.96 12.03 -13.73
C GLU A 25 -17.90 10.81 -13.53
N GLY A 26 -18.29 10.15 -14.63
CA GLY A 26 -19.03 8.88 -14.55
C GLY A 26 -20.03 8.60 -15.67
N VAL A 27 -20.25 9.55 -16.58
CA VAL A 27 -21.13 9.34 -17.75
C VAL A 27 -20.61 8.19 -18.58
N GLY A 28 -21.50 7.23 -18.88
CA GLY A 28 -21.17 6.00 -19.58
C GLY A 28 -20.83 4.80 -18.70
N ALA A 29 -20.66 5.00 -17.39
CA ALA A 29 -20.40 3.90 -16.47
C ALA A 29 -21.53 2.84 -16.54
N ARG A 30 -21.13 1.57 -16.49
CA ARG A 30 -22.05 0.43 -16.49
C ARG A 30 -22.32 0.03 -15.05
N VAL A 31 -23.58 0.06 -14.65
CA VAL A 31 -24.00 0.00 -13.24
C VAL A 31 -24.99 -1.12 -12.97
N VAL A 32 -25.09 -1.51 -11.69
CA VAL A 32 -26.09 -2.43 -11.14
C VAL A 32 -26.70 -1.85 -9.88
N ARG A 33 -27.78 -2.44 -9.37
CA ARG A 33 -28.41 -1.99 -8.12
C ARG A 33 -27.43 -1.95 -6.91
N GLY A 34 -27.56 -0.88 -6.13
CA GLY A 34 -26.81 -0.55 -4.93
C GLY A 34 -27.41 -1.15 -3.64
N PRO A 35 -26.80 -0.85 -2.47
CA PRO A 35 -27.27 -1.34 -1.17
C PRO A 35 -28.63 -0.77 -0.77
N ASP A 36 -28.90 0.51 -1.10
CA ASP A 36 -30.11 1.22 -0.66
C ASP A 36 -31.27 1.12 -1.65
N TRP A 37 -31.15 0.19 -2.62
CA TRP A 37 -32.13 -0.02 -3.68
C TRP A 37 -33.50 -0.40 -3.10
N LYS A 38 -34.49 0.44 -3.38
CA LYS A 38 -35.89 0.24 -2.98
C LYS A 38 -36.88 0.21 -4.16
N TRP A 39 -36.38 0.19 -5.39
CA TRP A 39 -37.16 0.42 -6.61
C TRP A 39 -37.65 -0.86 -7.29
N GLY A 40 -37.84 -1.94 -6.50
CA GLY A 40 -38.35 -3.21 -6.98
C GLY A 40 -37.51 -3.82 -8.11
N LYS A 41 -38.13 -3.99 -9.29
CA LYS A 41 -37.53 -4.56 -10.51
C LYS A 41 -37.40 -3.56 -11.66
N GLN A 42 -37.29 -2.25 -11.36
CA GLN A 42 -37.06 -1.25 -12.42
C GLN A 42 -35.81 -1.54 -13.28
N ASP A 43 -34.76 -2.07 -12.65
CA ASP A 43 -33.53 -2.55 -13.32
C ASP A 43 -33.69 -3.89 -14.07
N GLY A 44 -34.80 -4.61 -13.88
CA GLY A 44 -35.00 -5.99 -14.39
C GLY A 44 -34.67 -7.09 -13.38
N GLY A 45 -34.12 -6.76 -12.21
CA GLY A 45 -33.74 -7.71 -11.16
C GLY A 45 -32.24 -7.68 -10.81
N GLU A 46 -31.86 -8.23 -9.66
CA GLU A 46 -30.46 -8.22 -9.20
C GLU A 46 -29.50 -8.79 -10.26
N GLY A 47 -28.46 -8.02 -10.58
CA GLY A 47 -27.45 -8.36 -11.59
C GLY A 47 -27.72 -7.81 -12.99
N HIS A 48 -28.87 -7.17 -13.24
CA HIS A 48 -29.11 -6.48 -14.52
C HIS A 48 -28.30 -5.19 -14.61
N ILE A 49 -27.81 -4.89 -15.81
CA ILE A 49 -26.92 -3.76 -16.09
C ILE A 49 -27.70 -2.57 -16.66
N GLY A 50 -27.26 -1.37 -16.32
CA GLY A 50 -27.67 -0.11 -16.95
C GLY A 50 -26.49 0.79 -17.28
N THR A 51 -26.75 1.84 -18.06
CA THR A 51 -25.81 2.91 -18.40
C THR A 51 -26.14 4.17 -17.63
N VAL A 52 -25.13 4.77 -16.99
CA VAL A 52 -25.22 6.16 -16.50
C VAL A 52 -25.29 7.11 -17.69
N ARG A 53 -26.44 7.75 -17.89
CA ARG A 53 -26.69 8.65 -19.01
C ARG A 53 -26.15 10.04 -18.76
N ASN A 54 -26.51 10.62 -17.63
CA ASN A 54 -26.15 11.95 -17.18
C ASN A 54 -26.40 12.09 -15.68
N PHE A 55 -25.88 13.15 -15.08
CA PHE A 55 -26.19 13.56 -13.71
C PHE A 55 -27.12 14.77 -13.78
N GLU A 56 -28.24 14.73 -13.06
CA GLU A 56 -29.12 15.90 -12.88
C GLU A 56 -28.52 16.83 -11.81
N SER A 57 -27.88 16.25 -10.80
CA SER A 57 -27.15 16.95 -9.74
C SER A 57 -26.06 16.05 -9.14
N PRO A 58 -25.21 16.54 -8.23
CA PRO A 58 -24.27 15.70 -7.50
C PRO A 58 -24.93 14.58 -6.66
N GLU A 59 -26.23 14.69 -6.38
CA GLU A 59 -26.97 13.74 -5.54
C GLU A 59 -27.91 12.82 -6.34
N GLU A 60 -28.14 13.14 -7.62
CA GLU A 60 -29.11 12.47 -8.48
C GLU A 60 -28.56 12.18 -9.88
N VAL A 61 -28.68 10.91 -10.28
CA VAL A 61 -28.15 10.39 -11.54
C VAL A 61 -29.24 9.71 -12.37
N VAL A 62 -29.19 9.90 -13.69
CA VAL A 62 -30.09 9.26 -14.64
C VAL A 62 -29.44 7.99 -15.18
N VAL A 63 -30.13 6.86 -15.06
CA VAL A 63 -29.70 5.58 -15.62
C VAL A 63 -30.71 5.10 -16.65
N VAL A 64 -30.19 4.67 -17.81
CA VAL A 64 -30.95 3.89 -18.79
C VAL A 64 -30.56 2.43 -18.62
N TRP A 65 -31.47 1.64 -18.06
CA TRP A 65 -31.29 0.19 -17.92
C TRP A 65 -31.30 -0.50 -19.28
N ASP A 66 -30.59 -1.61 -19.41
CA ASP A 66 -30.53 -2.37 -20.66
C ASP A 66 -31.92 -2.84 -21.13
N ASN A 67 -32.88 -3.00 -20.22
CA ASN A 67 -34.30 -3.29 -20.54
C ASN A 67 -35.07 -2.09 -21.12
N GLY A 68 -34.44 -0.93 -21.25
CA GLY A 68 -34.97 0.31 -21.79
C GLY A 68 -35.66 1.23 -20.76
N THR A 69 -35.75 0.83 -19.49
CA THR A 69 -36.28 1.69 -18.44
C THR A 69 -35.27 2.80 -18.13
N ALA A 70 -35.67 4.06 -18.30
CA ALA A 70 -34.92 5.23 -17.88
C ALA A 70 -35.52 5.79 -16.59
N ALA A 71 -34.69 6.05 -15.58
CA ALA A 71 -35.14 6.63 -14.31
C ALA A 71 -33.98 7.29 -13.56
N ASN A 72 -34.35 8.11 -12.57
CA ASN A 72 -33.41 8.80 -11.70
C ASN A 72 -33.17 8.00 -10.43
N TYR A 73 -31.94 8.07 -9.91
CA TYR A 73 -31.50 7.32 -8.74
C TYR A 73 -30.62 8.18 -7.84
N ARG A 74 -30.57 7.83 -6.55
CA ARG A 74 -29.75 8.53 -5.56
C ARG A 74 -28.30 8.07 -5.62
N CYS A 75 -27.38 9.03 -5.62
CA CYS A 75 -25.93 8.78 -5.56
C CYS A 75 -25.22 9.56 -4.44
N ALA A 76 -25.97 10.19 -3.53
CA ALA A 76 -25.45 10.80 -2.31
C ALA A 76 -26.38 10.54 -1.13
N GLY A 77 -25.80 10.32 0.06
CA GLY A 77 -26.53 9.99 1.30
C GLY A 77 -27.12 8.58 1.31
N ALA A 78 -27.85 8.20 0.26
CA ALA A 78 -28.26 6.83 -0.04
C ALA A 78 -27.76 6.45 -1.43
N TYR A 79 -27.30 5.21 -1.58
CA TYR A 79 -26.64 4.74 -2.80
C TYR A 79 -27.48 3.66 -3.46
N ASP A 80 -28.20 4.05 -4.50
CA ASP A 80 -29.06 3.14 -5.26
C ASP A 80 -28.27 2.31 -6.28
N LEU A 81 -26.99 2.60 -6.51
CA LEU A 81 -26.21 2.04 -7.62
C LEU A 81 -24.78 1.63 -7.21
N ARG A 82 -24.26 0.60 -7.87
CA ARG A 82 -22.86 0.16 -7.85
C ARG A 82 -22.25 0.24 -9.24
N VAL A 83 -21.00 0.65 -9.33
CA VAL A 83 -20.25 0.69 -10.60
C VAL A 83 -19.67 -0.68 -10.91
N MET A 84 -20.18 -1.33 -11.95
CA MET A 84 -19.70 -2.65 -12.41
C MET A 84 -18.49 -2.49 -13.34
N ASP A 85 -18.57 -1.56 -14.29
CA ASP A 85 -17.47 -1.24 -15.19
C ASP A 85 -17.46 0.26 -15.53
N SER A 86 -16.36 0.93 -15.21
CA SER A 86 -16.12 2.34 -15.54
C SER A 86 -15.24 2.53 -16.78
N ALA A 87 -14.72 1.46 -17.42
CA ALA A 87 -13.91 1.64 -18.63
C ALA A 87 -14.61 2.39 -19.77
N PRO A 88 -15.95 2.26 -19.98
CA PRO A 88 -16.64 3.05 -21.00
C PRO A 88 -16.59 4.57 -20.77
N THR A 89 -16.31 5.04 -19.55
CA THR A 89 -16.11 6.48 -19.28
C THR A 89 -14.76 6.98 -19.78
N GLY A 90 -13.86 6.08 -20.14
CA GLY A 90 -12.49 6.36 -20.54
C GLY A 90 -11.51 6.59 -19.40
N ILE A 91 -11.95 6.45 -18.14
CA ILE A 91 -11.06 6.53 -17.00
C ILE A 91 -10.02 5.42 -17.03
N LYS A 92 -8.77 5.76 -16.70
CA LYS A 92 -7.63 4.85 -16.80
C LYS A 92 -6.56 5.17 -15.77
N HIS A 93 -5.74 4.18 -15.43
CA HIS A 93 -4.60 4.31 -14.53
C HIS A 93 -3.30 4.25 -15.34
N ASP A 94 -2.79 5.40 -15.76
CA ASP A 94 -1.52 5.47 -16.48
C ASP A 94 -0.35 4.89 -15.65
N GLY A 95 0.62 4.29 -16.33
CA GLY A 95 1.74 3.58 -15.68
C GLY A 95 1.38 2.23 -15.06
N THR A 96 0.17 1.71 -15.25
CA THR A 96 -0.26 0.40 -14.74
C THR A 96 -0.52 -0.60 -15.86
N MET A 97 -0.36 -1.89 -15.57
CA MET A 97 -0.64 -2.99 -16.49
C MET A 97 -1.43 -4.07 -15.77
N CYS A 98 -2.43 -4.66 -16.42
CA CYS A 98 -3.03 -5.89 -15.90
C CYS A 98 -2.08 -7.06 -16.14
N ASP A 99 -1.62 -7.70 -15.07
CA ASP A 99 -0.64 -8.80 -15.15
C ASP A 99 -1.18 -10.07 -15.81
N THR A 100 -2.50 -10.20 -15.95
CA THR A 100 -3.12 -11.34 -16.62
C THR A 100 -3.37 -11.11 -18.10
N CYS A 101 -4.14 -10.09 -18.47
CA CYS A 101 -4.50 -9.85 -19.88
C CYS A 101 -3.57 -8.87 -20.60
N ARG A 102 -2.58 -8.32 -19.91
CA ARG A 102 -1.62 -7.32 -20.43
C ARG A 102 -2.25 -6.02 -20.92
N GLN A 103 -3.49 -5.71 -20.51
CA GLN A 103 -4.09 -4.41 -20.78
C GLN A 103 -3.24 -3.30 -20.14
N GLN A 104 -2.84 -2.32 -20.95
CA GLN A 104 -2.01 -1.19 -20.54
C GLN A 104 -2.43 0.09 -21.29
N PRO A 105 -2.76 1.18 -20.59
CA PRO A 105 -3.01 1.25 -19.15
C PRO A 105 -4.26 0.46 -18.74
N ILE A 106 -4.45 0.20 -17.44
CA ILE A 106 -5.71 -0.40 -16.96
C ILE A 106 -6.82 0.64 -17.11
N PHE A 107 -7.87 0.30 -17.88
CA PHE A 107 -9.09 1.11 -18.01
C PHE A 107 -10.16 0.67 -17.02
N GLY A 108 -10.86 1.65 -16.46
CA GLY A 108 -11.84 1.46 -15.39
C GLY A 108 -11.18 1.24 -14.03
N ILE A 109 -11.86 0.48 -13.16
CA ILE A 109 -11.39 0.19 -11.80
C ILE A 109 -10.11 -0.66 -11.84
N ARG A 110 -9.10 -0.23 -11.07
CA ARG A 110 -7.87 -0.98 -10.82
C ARG A 110 -8.00 -1.86 -9.58
N TRP A 111 -7.58 -3.12 -9.70
CA TRP A 111 -7.62 -4.11 -8.63
C TRP A 111 -6.21 -4.58 -8.30
N LYS A 112 -5.60 -4.00 -7.27
CA LYS A 112 -4.24 -4.31 -6.86
C LYS A 112 -4.22 -5.43 -5.83
N CYS A 113 -3.48 -6.51 -6.05
CA CYS A 113 -3.33 -7.55 -5.04
C CYS A 113 -2.64 -6.98 -3.79
N ALA A 114 -3.22 -7.22 -2.61
CA ALA A 114 -2.64 -6.76 -1.35
C ALA A 114 -1.54 -7.69 -0.82
N GLU A 115 -1.49 -8.92 -1.34
CA GLU A 115 -0.61 -9.99 -0.86
C GLU A 115 0.60 -10.23 -1.78
N CYS A 116 0.56 -9.68 -3.00
CA CYS A 116 1.65 -9.79 -3.96
C CYS A 116 2.28 -8.43 -4.22
N ALA A 117 3.62 -8.40 -4.28
CA ALA A 117 4.35 -7.22 -4.69
C ALA A 117 4.02 -6.88 -6.15
N ASN A 118 3.50 -5.67 -6.35
CA ASN A 118 3.25 -5.08 -7.66
C ASN A 118 2.41 -5.91 -8.64
N TYR A 119 1.33 -6.56 -8.15
CA TYR A 119 0.41 -7.32 -9.01
C TYR A 119 -0.95 -6.60 -9.12
N ASP A 120 -1.42 -6.40 -10.34
CA ASP A 120 -2.59 -5.58 -10.69
C ASP A 120 -3.49 -6.29 -11.72
N LEU A 121 -4.81 -6.19 -11.53
CA LEU A 121 -5.83 -6.71 -12.43
C LEU A 121 -6.76 -5.60 -12.91
N CYS A 122 -7.24 -5.71 -14.14
CA CYS A 122 -8.41 -4.98 -14.62
C CYS A 122 -9.72 -5.65 -14.15
N SER A 123 -10.85 -4.95 -14.22
CA SER A 123 -12.16 -5.49 -13.79
C SER A 123 -12.54 -6.80 -14.47
N VAL A 124 -12.22 -6.96 -15.76
CA VAL A 124 -12.49 -8.21 -16.50
C VAL A 124 -11.73 -9.39 -15.88
N CYS A 125 -10.44 -9.23 -15.60
CA CYS A 125 -9.64 -10.29 -15.00
C CYS A 125 -9.99 -10.53 -13.51
N TYR A 126 -10.28 -9.46 -12.77
CA TYR A 126 -10.65 -9.56 -11.36
C TYR A 126 -11.96 -10.32 -11.15
N HIS A 127 -13.00 -9.98 -11.92
CA HIS A 127 -14.28 -10.68 -11.90
C HIS A 127 -14.24 -12.02 -12.64
N GLY A 128 -13.29 -12.20 -13.57
CA GLY A 128 -13.00 -13.44 -14.28
C GLY A 128 -12.16 -14.47 -13.52
N ASP A 129 -12.06 -14.33 -12.19
CA ASP A 129 -11.35 -15.25 -11.29
C ASP A 129 -9.88 -15.50 -11.64
N LYS A 130 -9.23 -14.49 -12.24
CA LYS A 130 -7.79 -14.52 -12.47
C LYS A 130 -7.04 -14.22 -11.18
N HIS A 131 -5.81 -14.72 -11.07
CA HIS A 131 -5.01 -14.71 -9.84
C HIS A 131 -5.63 -15.50 -8.68
N ASN A 132 -4.90 -15.63 -7.56
CA ASN A 132 -5.36 -16.36 -6.40
C ASN A 132 -6.63 -15.73 -5.80
N LEU A 133 -7.69 -16.53 -5.63
CA LEU A 133 -8.97 -16.11 -5.06
C LEU A 133 -8.93 -15.95 -3.53
N ARG A 134 -7.91 -16.52 -2.88
CA ARG A 134 -7.67 -16.34 -1.44
C ARG A 134 -6.99 -15.01 -1.14
N HIS A 135 -6.34 -14.40 -2.14
CA HIS A 135 -5.69 -13.13 -1.95
C HIS A 135 -6.72 -12.00 -1.88
N ARG A 136 -6.52 -11.09 -0.92
CA ARG A 136 -7.20 -9.80 -0.83
C ARG A 136 -6.68 -8.85 -1.88
N PHE A 137 -7.56 -7.93 -2.28
CA PHE A 137 -7.26 -6.91 -3.27
C PHE A 137 -7.63 -5.54 -2.73
N TYR A 138 -6.81 -4.55 -3.04
CA TYR A 138 -7.20 -3.17 -2.99
C TYR A 138 -7.99 -2.81 -4.25
N ARG A 139 -9.13 -2.16 -4.05
CA ARG A 139 -9.89 -1.48 -5.10
C ARG A 139 -9.43 -0.03 -5.18
N ILE A 140 -9.09 0.42 -6.38
CA ILE A 140 -8.75 1.80 -6.68
C ILE A 140 -9.68 2.24 -7.82
N THR A 141 -10.73 3.00 -7.48
CA THR A 141 -11.85 3.29 -8.41
C THR A 141 -11.46 4.28 -9.50
N THR A 142 -10.70 5.31 -9.13
CA THR A 142 -10.21 6.36 -10.03
C THR A 142 -8.74 6.65 -9.72
N PRO A 143 -7.96 7.25 -10.63
CA PRO A 143 -6.66 7.82 -10.28
C PRO A 143 -6.79 8.80 -9.11
N GLY A 144 -5.82 8.79 -8.20
CA GLY A 144 -5.81 9.66 -7.02
C GLY A 144 -6.74 9.25 -5.88
N ASN A 145 -7.68 8.32 -6.09
CA ASN A 145 -8.54 7.81 -5.01
C ASN A 145 -7.77 6.88 -4.05
N GLU A 146 -8.18 6.85 -2.79
CA GLU A 146 -7.59 5.97 -1.78
C GLU A 146 -7.83 4.49 -2.13
N ARG A 147 -6.86 3.64 -1.80
CA ARG A 147 -6.94 2.20 -1.99
C ARG A 147 -7.84 1.57 -0.91
N ILE A 148 -8.92 0.91 -1.31
CA ILE A 148 -9.85 0.26 -0.38
C ILE A 148 -9.57 -1.24 -0.32
N LEU A 149 -9.14 -1.77 0.82
CA LEU A 149 -8.89 -3.21 0.98
C LEU A 149 -10.21 -3.99 1.00
N LEU A 150 -10.26 -5.07 0.21
CA LEU A 150 -11.44 -5.92 0.09
C LEU A 150 -11.22 -7.31 0.67
N GLU A 151 -12.34 -7.95 1.03
CA GLU A 151 -12.37 -9.36 1.42
C GLU A 151 -11.89 -10.30 0.29
N PRO A 152 -11.32 -11.48 0.61
CA PRO A 152 -10.94 -12.46 -0.39
C PRO A 152 -12.10 -12.90 -1.26
N ARG A 153 -11.92 -12.86 -2.58
CA ARG A 153 -12.90 -13.29 -3.58
C ARG A 153 -13.48 -14.69 -3.31
N ARG A 154 -12.68 -15.63 -2.78
CA ARG A 154 -13.11 -16.99 -2.43
C ARG A 154 -14.28 -17.03 -1.44
N LYS A 155 -14.41 -16.05 -0.54
CA LYS A 155 -15.46 -15.99 0.49
C LYS A 155 -16.61 -15.05 0.13
N SER A 156 -16.47 -14.31 -0.97
CA SER A 156 -17.39 -13.23 -1.33
C SER A 156 -18.50 -13.69 -2.26
N LYS A 157 -19.67 -13.06 -2.15
CA LYS A 157 -20.83 -13.37 -2.99
C LYS A 157 -20.58 -12.94 -4.43
N LYS A 158 -20.64 -13.92 -5.34
CA LYS A 158 -20.54 -13.70 -6.79
C LYS A 158 -21.91 -13.87 -7.44
N ILE A 159 -22.31 -12.92 -8.28
CA ILE A 159 -23.58 -12.95 -9.01
C ILE A 159 -23.35 -12.77 -10.52
N THR A 160 -24.34 -13.12 -11.34
CA THR A 160 -24.24 -13.06 -12.80
C THR A 160 -24.75 -11.72 -13.33
N ALA A 161 -23.98 -11.07 -14.19
CA ALA A 161 -24.42 -9.90 -14.94
C ALA A 161 -25.41 -10.29 -16.04
N ARG A 162 -26.44 -9.47 -16.25
CA ARG A 162 -27.47 -9.69 -17.28
C ARG A 162 -27.78 -8.40 -18.03
N GLY A 163 -27.94 -8.50 -19.35
CA GLY A 163 -28.27 -7.33 -20.17
C GLY A 163 -27.83 -7.52 -21.62
N ILE A 164 -27.30 -6.45 -22.21
CA ILE A 164 -26.79 -6.39 -23.57
C ILE A 164 -25.38 -7.02 -23.59
N TYR A 165 -25.35 -8.33 -23.84
CA TYR A 165 -24.16 -9.16 -23.94
C TYR A 165 -24.27 -10.12 -25.13
N PRO A 166 -23.20 -10.81 -25.56
CA PRO A 166 -23.26 -11.74 -26.68
C PRO A 166 -24.37 -12.77 -26.51
N GLY A 167 -25.25 -12.85 -27.50
CA GLY A 167 -26.45 -13.69 -27.47
C GLY A 167 -27.76 -12.96 -27.11
N ALA A 168 -27.69 -11.74 -26.57
CA ALA A 168 -28.88 -10.97 -26.23
C ALA A 168 -29.70 -10.62 -27.47
N ARG A 169 -31.02 -10.62 -27.34
CA ARG A 169 -31.95 -10.14 -28.37
C ARG A 169 -32.29 -8.68 -28.08
N VAL A 170 -32.06 -7.81 -29.07
CA VAL A 170 -32.19 -6.36 -28.91
C VAL A 170 -33.08 -5.73 -29.97
N VAL A 171 -33.57 -4.54 -29.67
CA VAL A 171 -34.21 -3.58 -30.58
C VAL A 171 -33.51 -2.23 -30.42
N ARG A 172 -33.82 -1.25 -31.28
CA ARG A 172 -33.32 0.12 -31.09
C ARG A 172 -33.70 0.69 -29.71
N GLY A 173 -32.74 1.38 -29.09
CA GLY A 173 -32.85 2.02 -27.78
C GLY A 173 -33.29 3.49 -27.88
N VAL A 174 -33.15 4.21 -26.78
CA VAL A 174 -33.64 5.61 -26.66
C VAL A 174 -32.76 6.60 -27.43
N ASP A 175 -31.48 6.31 -27.59
CA ASP A 175 -30.51 7.20 -28.28
C ASP A 175 -30.27 6.84 -29.74
N TRP A 176 -31.12 6.00 -30.31
CA TRP A 176 -30.98 5.54 -31.67
C TRP A 176 -31.02 6.70 -32.67
N GLN A 177 -29.94 6.84 -33.44
CA GLN A 177 -29.76 7.87 -34.47
C GLN A 177 -29.27 7.28 -35.80
N TRP A 178 -29.51 5.98 -36.01
CA TRP A 178 -28.88 5.19 -37.08
C TRP A 178 -29.87 4.84 -38.20
N GLU A 179 -30.81 5.74 -38.49
CA GLU A 179 -31.86 5.55 -39.50
C GLU A 179 -32.58 4.21 -39.34
N ASP A 180 -32.91 3.51 -40.44
CA ASP A 180 -33.51 2.18 -40.41
C ASP A 180 -32.48 1.08 -40.71
N GLN A 181 -31.25 1.21 -40.19
CA GLN A 181 -30.24 0.15 -40.29
C GLN A 181 -30.70 -1.18 -39.65
N ASP A 182 -31.57 -1.12 -38.65
CA ASP A 182 -32.24 -2.28 -38.05
C ASP A 182 -33.43 -2.81 -38.88
N GLY A 183 -33.80 -2.12 -39.96
CA GLY A 183 -34.96 -2.44 -40.80
C GLY A 183 -36.28 -1.84 -40.30
N GLY A 184 -36.22 -0.84 -39.41
CA GLY A 184 -37.37 -0.12 -38.89
C GLY A 184 -37.62 -0.36 -37.39
N ASN A 185 -38.29 0.59 -36.74
CA ASN A 185 -38.50 0.54 -35.29
C ASN A 185 -39.22 -0.75 -34.86
N GLY A 186 -38.70 -1.40 -33.81
CA GLY A 186 -39.20 -2.67 -33.29
C GLY A 186 -38.68 -3.92 -33.99
N ARG A 187 -37.89 -3.78 -35.07
CA ARG A 187 -37.13 -4.89 -35.63
C ARG A 187 -36.04 -5.34 -34.66
N ARG A 188 -35.74 -6.64 -34.72
CA ARG A 188 -34.91 -7.32 -33.73
C ARG A 188 -33.55 -7.66 -34.31
N GLY A 189 -32.55 -7.63 -33.45
CA GLY A 189 -31.21 -8.10 -33.73
C GLY A 189 -30.68 -8.98 -32.61
N LYS A 190 -29.53 -9.59 -32.87
CA LYS A 190 -28.77 -10.38 -31.91
C LYS A 190 -27.42 -9.72 -31.72
N VAL A 191 -27.06 -9.46 -30.46
CA VAL A 191 -25.72 -9.01 -30.10
C VAL A 191 -24.75 -10.16 -30.35
N THR A 192 -23.72 -9.93 -31.15
CA THR A 192 -22.69 -10.93 -31.44
C THR A 192 -21.48 -10.76 -30.53
N GLU A 193 -21.11 -9.51 -30.23
CA GLU A 193 -19.91 -9.18 -29.48
C GLU A 193 -20.04 -7.83 -28.78
N ILE A 194 -19.33 -7.66 -27.65
CA ILE A 194 -19.09 -6.35 -27.02
C ILE A 194 -17.71 -5.88 -27.46
N GLN A 195 -17.65 -4.67 -27.99
CA GLN A 195 -16.44 -4.07 -28.55
C GLN A 195 -16.21 -2.69 -27.96
N ASP A 196 -15.05 -2.13 -28.29
CA ASP A 196 -14.67 -0.78 -27.93
C ASP A 196 -15.24 0.16 -29.00
N TRP A 197 -15.98 1.20 -28.60
CA TRP A 197 -16.39 2.25 -29.55
C TRP A 197 -15.18 3.03 -30.05
N SER A 198 -14.21 3.26 -29.15
CA SER A 198 -12.93 3.87 -29.45
C SER A 198 -11.87 3.31 -28.50
N ALA A 199 -10.58 3.44 -28.86
CA ALA A 199 -9.48 3.02 -27.99
C ALA A 199 -9.46 3.74 -26.63
N ALA A 200 -10.08 4.92 -26.55
CA ALA A 200 -10.21 5.71 -25.32
C ALA A 200 -11.44 5.32 -24.48
N SER A 201 -12.38 4.53 -25.02
CA SER A 201 -13.58 4.08 -24.31
C SER A 201 -13.82 2.59 -24.58
N PRO A 202 -13.13 1.70 -23.85
CA PRO A 202 -13.28 0.27 -24.04
C PRO A 202 -14.64 -0.25 -23.58
N ARG A 203 -15.10 -1.35 -24.18
CA ARG A 203 -16.33 -2.09 -23.84
C ARG A 203 -17.59 -1.23 -23.81
N SER A 204 -17.64 -0.24 -24.67
CA SER A 204 -18.67 0.80 -24.73
C SER A 204 -19.61 0.66 -25.94
N ALA A 205 -19.47 -0.43 -26.70
CA ALA A 205 -20.24 -0.70 -27.90
C ALA A 205 -20.63 -2.18 -28.04
N ALA A 206 -21.66 -2.45 -28.82
CA ALA A 206 -22.12 -3.79 -29.14
C ALA A 206 -22.28 -3.96 -30.66
N HIS A 207 -21.67 -5.00 -31.21
CA HIS A 207 -21.88 -5.39 -32.60
C HIS A 207 -23.17 -6.22 -32.70
N VAL A 208 -24.08 -5.80 -33.57
CA VAL A 208 -25.40 -6.42 -33.73
C VAL A 208 -25.58 -6.95 -35.14
N LEU A 209 -26.07 -8.18 -35.23
CA LEU A 209 -26.60 -8.76 -36.45
C LEU A 209 -28.13 -8.69 -36.40
N TRP A 210 -28.72 -7.86 -37.25
CA TRP A 210 -30.16 -7.69 -37.38
C TRP A 210 -30.79 -8.86 -38.13
N ASP A 211 -32.05 -9.18 -37.81
CA ASP A 211 -32.77 -10.30 -38.44
C ASP A 211 -32.97 -10.10 -39.96
N ASN A 212 -32.91 -8.86 -40.45
CA ASN A 212 -32.94 -8.54 -41.89
C ASN A 212 -31.59 -8.76 -42.60
N GLY A 213 -30.55 -9.21 -41.87
CA GLY A 213 -29.20 -9.44 -42.38
C GLY A 213 -28.25 -8.24 -42.28
N ALA A 214 -28.74 -7.05 -41.92
CA ALA A 214 -27.88 -5.89 -41.67
C ALA A 214 -27.02 -6.11 -40.42
N LYS A 215 -25.85 -5.47 -40.39
CA LYS A 215 -24.94 -5.54 -39.23
C LYS A 215 -24.23 -4.21 -39.03
N ASN A 216 -24.09 -3.80 -37.78
CA ASN A 216 -23.29 -2.62 -37.44
C ASN A 216 -22.89 -2.63 -35.94
N LEU A 217 -22.07 -1.65 -35.56
CA LEU A 217 -21.66 -1.37 -34.21
C LEU A 217 -22.51 -0.23 -33.62
N TYR A 218 -23.01 -0.39 -32.40
CA TYR A 218 -23.91 0.57 -31.73
C TYR A 218 -23.42 0.91 -30.32
N ARG A 219 -23.70 2.12 -29.83
CA ARG A 219 -23.23 2.59 -28.52
C ARG A 219 -24.01 1.93 -27.38
N VAL A 220 -23.26 1.43 -26.41
CA VAL A 220 -23.77 0.84 -25.16
C VAL A 220 -22.85 1.30 -24.03
N GLY A 221 -23.04 2.56 -23.61
CA GLY A 221 -22.21 3.20 -22.59
C GLY A 221 -21.31 4.30 -23.12
N PHE A 222 -20.91 4.30 -24.40
CA PHE A 222 -20.10 5.39 -24.96
C PHE A 222 -20.84 6.73 -24.81
N GLU A 223 -20.23 7.70 -24.13
CA GLU A 223 -20.82 9.01 -23.80
C GLU A 223 -22.19 8.94 -23.09
N GLY A 224 -22.47 7.84 -22.37
CA GLY A 224 -23.75 7.65 -21.69
C GLY A 224 -24.91 7.23 -22.61
N MET A 225 -24.61 6.89 -23.86
CA MET A 225 -25.61 6.56 -24.87
C MET A 225 -26.08 5.10 -24.77
N ALA A 226 -27.37 4.89 -24.99
CA ALA A 226 -28.05 3.61 -25.02
C ALA A 226 -28.79 3.44 -26.36
N ASP A 227 -28.04 3.11 -27.41
CA ASP A 227 -28.58 2.89 -28.75
C ASP A 227 -29.38 1.59 -28.85
N LEU A 228 -29.27 0.70 -27.88
CA LEU A 228 -29.92 -0.61 -27.88
C LEU A 228 -30.77 -0.82 -26.63
N LYS A 229 -31.86 -1.57 -26.79
CA LYS A 229 -32.73 -2.04 -25.70
C LYS A 229 -32.90 -3.55 -25.80
N VAL A 230 -32.78 -4.25 -24.68
CA VAL A 230 -32.90 -5.70 -24.60
C VAL A 230 -34.35 -6.15 -24.54
N MET A 231 -34.66 -7.17 -25.34
CA MET A 231 -35.92 -7.92 -25.32
C MET A 231 -35.76 -9.25 -24.57
N ASN A 232 -34.62 -9.90 -24.79
CA ASN A 232 -34.21 -11.09 -24.04
C ASN A 232 -32.75 -10.90 -23.64
N ASP A 233 -32.49 -10.77 -22.34
CA ASP A 233 -31.16 -10.57 -21.81
C ASP A 233 -30.26 -11.79 -22.03
N ALA A 234 -28.96 -11.52 -22.10
CA ALA A 234 -27.94 -12.57 -22.04
C ALA A 234 -27.06 -12.38 -20.80
N LYS A 235 -26.40 -13.48 -20.41
CA LYS A 235 -25.44 -13.47 -19.30
C LYS A 235 -24.13 -12.83 -19.76
N GLY A 236 -23.64 -11.86 -18.99
CA GLY A 236 -22.41 -11.10 -19.26
C GLY A 236 -21.20 -11.48 -18.42
N GLY A 237 -21.15 -12.74 -17.97
CA GLY A 237 -20.20 -13.17 -16.95
C GLY A 237 -20.69 -12.90 -15.53
N SER A 238 -19.80 -12.99 -14.56
CA SER A 238 -20.11 -12.92 -13.14
C SER A 238 -19.18 -11.98 -12.41
N PHE A 239 -19.68 -11.25 -11.41
CA PHE A 239 -18.93 -10.25 -10.65
C PHE A 239 -19.17 -10.38 -9.14
N TYR A 240 -18.23 -9.85 -8.37
CA TYR A 240 -18.28 -9.82 -6.91
C TYR A 240 -19.04 -8.57 -6.48
N ARG A 241 -20.35 -8.72 -6.21
CA ARG A 241 -21.28 -7.59 -6.00
C ARG A 241 -20.79 -6.63 -4.92
N ASP A 242 -20.40 -7.17 -3.77
CA ASP A 242 -20.04 -6.38 -2.60
C ASP A 242 -18.62 -5.79 -2.70
N HIS A 243 -17.88 -6.14 -3.76
CA HIS A 243 -16.57 -5.55 -4.06
C HIS A 243 -16.67 -4.33 -4.97
N LEU A 244 -17.81 -4.08 -5.59
CA LEU A 244 -18.01 -2.92 -6.47
C LEU A 244 -18.13 -1.63 -5.64
N PRO A 245 -17.58 -0.50 -6.12
CA PRO A 245 -17.77 0.79 -5.47
C PRO A 245 -19.20 1.28 -5.69
N LEU A 246 -19.70 2.07 -4.75
CA LEU A 246 -20.99 2.74 -4.90
C LEU A 246 -20.85 3.92 -5.87
N LEU A 247 -21.85 4.15 -6.71
CA LEU A 247 -21.84 5.31 -7.60
C LEU A 247 -22.13 6.58 -6.78
N GLY A 248 -21.22 7.55 -6.83
CA GLY A 248 -21.30 8.81 -6.08
C GLY A 248 -20.71 8.77 -4.67
N GLU A 249 -20.27 7.59 -4.19
CA GLU A 249 -19.46 7.49 -2.98
C GLU A 249 -18.06 8.02 -3.28
N GLN A 250 -17.83 9.25 -2.85
CA GLN A 250 -16.50 9.82 -2.79
C GLN A 250 -15.91 9.39 -1.45
N GLY A 251 -14.68 8.86 -1.44
CA GLY A 251 -13.99 8.45 -0.22
C GLY A 251 -13.95 9.59 0.82
N PRO A 252 -13.67 9.28 2.09
CA PRO A 252 -13.62 10.30 3.14
C PRO A 252 -12.58 11.38 2.78
N GLY A 253 -13.05 12.53 2.31
CA GLY A 253 -12.19 13.66 1.89
C GLY A 253 -12.73 14.56 0.77
N SER A 254 -13.79 14.19 0.05
CA SER A 254 -14.19 14.91 -1.18
C SER A 254 -15.12 16.12 -0.98
N ARG A 255 -14.60 17.19 -0.37
CA ARG A 255 -15.08 18.58 -0.56
C ARG A 255 -13.95 19.50 -1.00
N SER A 256 -13.02 18.98 -1.78
CA SER A 256 -11.77 19.65 -2.15
C SER A 256 -11.65 19.77 -3.66
N GLY A 257 -11.11 20.89 -4.15
CA GLY A 257 -10.80 21.12 -5.56
C GLY A 257 -9.81 20.09 -6.14
N PRO A 258 -9.36 20.29 -7.40
CA PRO A 258 -8.46 19.36 -8.07
C PRO A 258 -7.25 19.08 -7.16
N CYS A 259 -6.95 17.80 -6.91
CA CYS A 259 -5.86 17.34 -6.03
C CYS A 259 -6.02 17.52 -4.51
N GLY A 260 -7.22 17.82 -3.98
CA GLY A 260 -7.41 17.77 -2.52
C GLY A 260 -7.06 19.05 -1.75
N LEU A 261 -6.60 20.09 -2.46
CA LEU A 261 -6.17 21.39 -1.93
C LEU A 261 -7.22 22.48 -2.18
N ALA A 262 -7.39 23.38 -1.23
CA ALA A 262 -8.32 24.51 -1.25
C ALA A 262 -7.64 25.78 -0.71
N ILE A 263 -8.16 26.95 -1.11
CA ILE A 263 -7.70 28.24 -0.57
C ILE A 263 -7.87 28.24 0.94
N GLY A 264 -6.79 28.54 1.66
CA GLY A 264 -6.70 28.49 3.12
C GLY A 264 -6.03 27.23 3.67
N ASP A 265 -5.81 26.21 2.84
CA ASP A 265 -5.09 25.02 3.28
C ASP A 265 -3.62 25.33 3.59
N GLN A 266 -3.12 24.71 4.65
CA GLN A 266 -1.70 24.70 4.99
C GLN A 266 -1.02 23.60 4.17
N VAL A 267 0.14 23.87 3.59
CA VAL A 267 0.84 22.93 2.68
C VAL A 267 2.35 22.92 2.92
N ASN A 268 2.96 21.75 2.73
CA ASN A 268 4.41 21.55 2.78
C ASN A 268 4.94 21.05 1.43
N VAL A 269 6.24 21.23 1.21
CA VAL A 269 6.98 20.59 0.11
C VAL A 269 7.84 19.47 0.71
N ASP A 270 7.38 18.22 0.59
CA ASP A 270 8.03 17.05 1.20
C ASP A 270 8.77 16.17 0.18
N LEU A 271 9.11 16.75 -0.98
CA LEU A 271 9.84 16.10 -2.07
C LEU A 271 11.27 16.61 -2.15
N ASP A 272 12.18 15.77 -2.63
CA ASP A 272 13.58 16.17 -2.88
C ASP A 272 13.66 17.31 -3.90
N LEU A 273 14.61 18.23 -3.70
CA LEU A 273 14.79 19.44 -4.51
C LEU A 273 14.83 19.17 -6.02
N GLU A 274 15.53 18.11 -6.45
CA GLU A 274 15.64 17.74 -7.87
C GLU A 274 14.27 17.35 -8.46
N ILE A 275 13.42 16.69 -7.67
CA ILE A 275 12.06 16.31 -8.05
C ILE A 275 11.18 17.56 -8.14
N VAL A 276 11.28 18.45 -7.16
CA VAL A 276 10.56 19.73 -7.16
C VAL A 276 10.91 20.55 -8.40
N GLN A 277 12.20 20.71 -8.71
CA GLN A 277 12.66 21.42 -9.91
C GLN A 277 12.15 20.79 -11.20
N SER A 278 12.12 19.46 -11.28
CA SER A 278 11.57 18.77 -12.44
C SER A 278 10.06 19.00 -12.60
N LEU A 279 9.28 18.90 -11.52
CA LEU A 279 7.82 19.06 -11.54
C LEU A 279 7.38 20.51 -11.77
N GLN A 280 8.22 21.48 -11.43
CA GLN A 280 7.98 22.90 -11.64
C GLN A 280 8.11 23.35 -13.11
N HIS A 281 8.63 22.50 -14.01
CA HIS A 281 8.72 22.84 -15.43
C HIS A 281 7.32 23.01 -16.04
N GLY A 282 7.01 24.23 -16.47
CA GLY A 282 5.68 24.57 -17.01
C GLY A 282 4.65 24.98 -15.95
N HIS A 283 5.04 25.01 -14.67
CA HIS A 283 4.15 25.26 -13.53
C HIS A 283 4.72 26.33 -12.57
N GLY A 284 5.19 27.45 -13.14
CA GLY A 284 5.82 28.56 -12.40
C GLY A 284 7.36 28.51 -12.30
N GLY A 285 7.98 27.35 -12.54
CA GLY A 285 9.44 27.20 -12.54
C GLY A 285 10.07 27.18 -11.14
N TRP A 286 11.40 27.05 -11.07
CA TRP A 286 12.16 27.11 -9.82
C TRP A 286 13.14 28.28 -9.83
N THR A 287 13.24 29.00 -8.72
CA THR A 287 14.23 30.08 -8.51
C THR A 287 14.89 29.93 -7.13
N ASP A 288 16.09 30.49 -6.96
CA ASP A 288 16.83 30.40 -5.69
C ASP A 288 16.09 31.03 -4.48
N GLY A 289 15.11 31.91 -4.73
CA GLY A 289 14.24 32.45 -3.68
C GLY A 289 13.26 31.41 -3.09
N MET A 290 13.00 30.32 -3.80
CA MET A 290 12.02 29.29 -3.40
C MET A 290 12.56 28.28 -2.39
N PHE A 291 13.86 28.31 -2.05
CA PHE A 291 14.44 27.43 -1.03
C PHE A 291 13.73 27.53 0.32
N GLU A 292 13.14 28.69 0.64
CA GLU A 292 12.33 28.86 1.86
C GLU A 292 11.14 27.89 1.94
N CYS A 293 10.65 27.41 0.80
CA CYS A 293 9.50 26.52 0.70
C CYS A 293 9.84 25.09 1.15
N LEU A 294 11.12 24.72 1.14
CA LEU A 294 11.61 23.43 1.59
C LEU A 294 11.77 23.45 3.12
N GLY A 295 10.82 22.82 3.81
CA GLY A 295 10.80 22.76 5.29
C GLY A 295 10.03 23.88 5.98
N THR A 296 9.39 24.79 5.23
CA THR A 296 8.46 25.79 5.79
C THR A 296 7.04 25.50 5.31
N THR A 297 6.06 25.56 6.21
CA THR A 297 4.65 25.44 5.84
C THR A 297 4.14 26.73 5.21
N GLY A 298 3.59 26.62 4.01
CA GLY A 298 2.93 27.71 3.30
C GLY A 298 1.40 27.61 3.40
N THR A 299 0.70 28.68 3.06
CA THR A 299 -0.77 28.70 2.99
C THR A 299 -1.22 28.90 1.55
N VAL A 300 -2.12 28.05 1.05
CA VAL A 300 -2.72 28.18 -0.27
C VAL A 300 -3.56 29.46 -0.30
N VAL A 301 -3.20 30.40 -1.17
CA VAL A 301 -3.89 31.70 -1.32
C VAL A 301 -4.60 31.85 -2.66
N GLY A 302 -4.32 30.98 -3.62
CA GLY A 302 -4.95 30.98 -4.93
C GLY A 302 -4.72 29.68 -5.68
N ILE A 303 -5.56 29.46 -6.68
CA ILE A 303 -5.39 28.44 -7.70
C ILE A 303 -5.53 29.19 -9.02
N ASP A 304 -4.55 29.08 -9.91
CA ASP A 304 -4.57 29.83 -11.17
C ASP A 304 -5.35 29.11 -12.28
N GLU A 305 -5.33 29.70 -13.48
CA GLU A 305 -6.09 29.22 -14.64
C GLU A 305 -5.58 27.87 -15.18
N ASP A 306 -4.32 27.53 -14.90
CA ASP A 306 -3.67 26.27 -15.30
C ASP A 306 -3.76 25.18 -14.22
N HIS A 307 -4.50 25.45 -13.13
CA HIS A 307 -4.66 24.61 -11.95
C HIS A 307 -3.40 24.48 -11.07
N ASP A 308 -2.46 25.41 -11.17
CA ASP A 308 -1.34 25.48 -10.25
C ASP A 308 -1.70 26.20 -8.97
N ILE A 309 -1.02 25.83 -7.90
CA ILE A 309 -1.34 26.25 -6.54
C ILE A 309 -0.45 27.42 -6.15
N VAL A 310 -1.06 28.55 -5.85
CA VAL A 310 -0.36 29.74 -5.36
C VAL A 310 -0.31 29.69 -3.84
N VAL A 311 0.90 29.62 -3.29
CA VAL A 311 1.17 29.46 -1.86
C VAL A 311 1.88 30.70 -1.31
N SER A 312 1.38 31.24 -0.21
CA SER A 312 2.00 32.35 0.53
C SER A 312 2.79 31.83 1.72
N TYR A 313 3.96 32.41 1.95
CA TYR A 313 4.86 32.04 3.05
C TYR A 313 4.98 33.17 4.11
N PRO A 314 5.44 32.86 5.34
CA PRO A 314 5.60 33.85 6.41
C PRO A 314 6.54 35.02 6.07
N SER A 315 7.45 34.83 5.12
CA SER A 315 8.31 35.88 4.55
C SER A 315 7.54 36.97 3.79
N GLY A 316 6.27 36.71 3.45
CA GLY A 316 5.44 37.57 2.59
C GLY A 316 5.54 37.22 1.11
N ASN A 317 6.44 36.29 0.74
CA ASN A 317 6.58 35.82 -0.64
C ASN A 317 5.42 34.90 -1.04
N ARG A 318 5.16 34.87 -2.35
CA ARG A 318 4.16 34.00 -2.97
C ARG A 318 4.80 33.23 -4.11
N TRP A 319 4.56 31.94 -4.15
CA TRP A 319 5.14 31.03 -5.13
C TRP A 319 4.05 30.15 -5.74
N THR A 320 4.15 29.89 -7.05
CA THR A 320 3.22 29.02 -7.78
C THR A 320 3.83 27.63 -7.89
N PHE A 321 3.04 26.60 -7.60
CA PHE A 321 3.48 25.22 -7.58
C PHE A 321 2.60 24.31 -8.43
N ASN A 322 3.24 23.36 -9.09
CA ASN A 322 2.55 22.15 -9.54
C ASN A 322 1.87 21.48 -8.32
N PRO A 323 0.58 21.09 -8.39
CA PRO A 323 -0.13 20.48 -7.27
C PRO A 323 0.55 19.23 -6.70
N ALA A 324 1.28 18.47 -7.52
CA ALA A 324 2.00 17.26 -7.10
C ALA A 324 3.20 17.54 -6.18
N VAL A 325 3.66 18.81 -6.11
CA VAL A 325 4.75 19.24 -5.24
C VAL A 325 4.28 19.45 -3.79
N LEU A 326 2.98 19.67 -3.59
CA LEU A 326 2.42 20.13 -2.31
C LEU A 326 1.70 19.02 -1.56
N THR A 327 2.02 18.89 -0.27
CA THR A 327 1.31 18.02 0.67
C THR A 327 0.42 18.86 1.58
N LYS A 328 -0.88 18.54 1.66
CA LYS A 328 -1.82 19.22 2.57
C LYS A 328 -1.55 18.86 4.04
N VAL A 329 -1.43 19.87 4.88
CA VAL A 329 -1.37 19.75 6.35
C VAL A 329 -2.80 19.67 6.89
N SER A 330 -3.17 18.52 7.45
CA SER A 330 -4.56 18.25 7.90
C SER A 330 -4.86 18.91 9.25
N THR A 331 -5.87 19.78 9.32
CA THR A 331 -6.40 20.35 10.57
C THR A 331 -7.80 19.77 10.87
N ALA A 332 -7.94 19.05 11.99
CA ALA A 332 -9.19 18.40 12.37
C ALA A 332 -10.21 19.43 12.90
N SER A 333 -11.40 19.50 12.29
CA SER A 333 -12.57 20.22 12.84
C SER A 333 -13.84 19.34 12.85
N SER A 334 -14.43 19.30 14.03
CA SER A 334 -15.66 18.72 14.59
C SER A 334 -16.92 18.52 13.71
N SER A 335 -17.51 17.30 13.70
CA SER A 335 -18.85 16.96 14.29
C SER A 335 -19.44 15.56 13.88
N THR A 336 -19.63 14.69 14.89
CA THR A 336 -20.68 13.66 15.17
C THR A 336 -21.06 12.46 14.23
N SER A 337 -20.49 11.28 14.56
CA SER A 337 -21.03 9.88 14.72
C SER A 337 -22.05 9.28 13.72
N ILE A 338 -21.87 8.06 13.17
CA ILE A 338 -21.87 6.73 13.86
C ILE A 338 -20.95 5.68 13.15
N ALA A 339 -20.09 5.05 13.96
CA ALA A 339 -19.35 3.76 13.89
C ALA A 339 -19.12 2.99 12.55
N SER A 340 -17.87 2.92 12.09
CA SER A 340 -17.00 1.71 12.17
C SER A 340 -15.63 1.91 11.48
N ASP A 341 -14.57 1.82 12.28
CA ASP A 341 -13.19 1.37 12.03
C ASP A 341 -12.54 1.51 10.64
N ALA A 342 -11.72 2.55 10.48
CA ALA A 342 -10.32 2.40 10.08
C ALA A 342 -9.52 3.63 10.54
N SER A 343 -8.57 3.39 11.44
CA SER A 343 -7.71 4.37 12.07
C SER A 343 -6.84 5.12 11.07
N ALA A 344 -7.00 6.45 11.07
CA ALA A 344 -5.89 7.37 10.84
C ALA A 344 -4.62 6.85 11.53
N ALA A 345 -3.47 6.96 10.87
CA ALA A 345 -2.19 6.75 11.52
C ALA A 345 -2.09 7.73 12.69
N ALA A 346 -2.45 7.26 13.89
CA ALA A 346 -2.20 7.99 15.11
C ALA A 346 -0.68 8.09 15.20
N GLN A 347 -0.13 9.29 15.02
CA GLN A 347 1.26 9.54 15.37
C GLN A 347 1.38 9.29 16.87
N PHE A 348 2.05 8.19 17.21
CA PHE A 348 2.43 7.88 18.57
C PHE A 348 3.60 8.79 18.95
N ALA A 349 3.69 9.16 20.21
CA ALA A 349 4.80 9.87 20.81
C ALA A 349 5.29 9.08 22.03
N VAL A 350 6.57 9.27 22.37
CA VAL A 350 7.13 8.71 23.61
C VAL A 350 6.34 9.24 24.79
N GLY A 351 5.85 8.32 25.63
CA GLY A 351 5.02 8.61 26.80
C GLY A 351 3.53 8.39 26.60
N ASP A 352 3.05 8.16 25.36
CA ASP A 352 1.64 7.85 25.09
C ASP A 352 1.17 6.58 25.79
N LEU A 353 -0.07 6.58 26.29
CA LEU A 353 -0.75 5.37 26.73
C LEU A 353 -1.48 4.74 25.55
N VAL A 354 -1.25 3.45 25.33
CA VAL A 354 -1.79 2.69 24.20
C VAL A 354 -2.41 1.39 24.70
N GLN A 355 -3.53 0.97 24.13
CA GLN A 355 -4.17 -0.30 24.41
C GLN A 355 -3.74 -1.32 23.37
N ILE A 356 -3.21 -2.46 23.82
CA ILE A 356 -2.81 -3.55 22.94
C ILE A 356 -4.05 -4.27 22.42
N CYS A 357 -4.00 -4.68 21.15
CA CYS A 357 -5.05 -5.43 20.49
C CYS A 357 -5.43 -6.66 21.34
N SER A 358 -6.73 -6.86 21.57
CA SER A 358 -7.25 -8.00 22.32
C SER A 358 -7.48 -9.25 21.45
N ASP A 359 -7.44 -9.10 20.13
CA ASP A 359 -7.62 -10.18 19.17
C ASP A 359 -6.29 -10.90 18.91
N THR A 360 -6.18 -12.12 19.46
CA THR A 360 -4.98 -12.98 19.40
C THR A 360 -4.58 -13.35 17.97
N GLU A 361 -5.53 -13.59 17.07
CA GLU A 361 -5.20 -13.96 15.68
C GLU A 361 -4.74 -12.73 14.90
N ARG A 362 -5.38 -11.58 15.15
CA ARG A 362 -5.01 -10.31 14.52
C ARG A 362 -3.62 -9.84 14.94
N ILE A 363 -3.30 -9.84 16.23
CA ILE A 363 -1.99 -9.39 16.72
C ILE A 363 -0.87 -10.34 16.26
N LYS A 364 -1.11 -11.67 16.21
CA LYS A 364 -0.16 -12.64 15.66
C LYS A 364 0.22 -12.33 14.22
N VAL A 365 -0.76 -11.89 13.42
CA VAL A 365 -0.52 -11.49 12.02
C VAL A 365 0.19 -10.14 11.93
N LEU A 366 -0.19 -9.17 12.77
CA LEU A 366 0.40 -7.82 12.77
C LEU A 366 1.86 -7.81 13.27
N GLN A 367 2.20 -8.72 14.18
CA GLN A 367 3.55 -8.84 14.70
C GLN A 367 4.53 -9.51 13.73
N ARG A 368 4.05 -10.23 12.70
CA ARG A 368 4.95 -10.84 11.70
C ARG A 368 5.72 -9.76 10.97
N GLY A 369 7.05 -9.84 11.04
CA GLY A 369 7.95 -8.84 10.51
C GLY A 369 8.07 -7.56 11.36
N HIS A 370 7.48 -7.50 12.56
CA HIS A 370 7.41 -6.32 13.44
C HIS A 370 7.59 -6.69 14.94
N GLY A 371 8.63 -7.47 15.25
CA GLY A 371 8.89 -8.01 16.60
C GLY A 371 8.59 -9.50 16.75
N GLU A 372 7.89 -10.08 15.78
CA GLU A 372 7.24 -11.40 15.84
C GLU A 372 6.31 -11.57 17.06
N TRP A 373 5.42 -12.55 16.99
CA TRP A 373 4.57 -12.86 18.13
C TRP A 373 5.29 -13.83 19.06
N ALA A 374 5.54 -13.41 20.30
CA ALA A 374 5.92 -14.32 21.37
C ALA A 374 4.68 -14.72 22.18
N GLU A 375 4.52 -16.01 22.50
CA GLU A 375 3.39 -16.46 23.34
C GLU A 375 3.39 -15.79 24.74
N ALA A 376 4.54 -15.26 25.19
CA ALA A 376 4.68 -14.47 26.41
C ALA A 376 3.98 -13.09 26.33
N MET A 377 3.60 -12.65 25.13
CA MET A 377 2.78 -11.46 24.89
C MET A 377 1.29 -11.74 25.09
N MET A 378 0.85 -13.01 25.20
CA MET A 378 -0.57 -13.34 25.41
C MET A 378 -1.22 -12.61 26.61
N PRO A 379 -0.54 -12.41 27.76
CA PRO A 379 -1.09 -11.67 28.89
C PRO A 379 -1.26 -10.16 28.63
N THR A 380 -0.64 -9.60 27.58
CA THR A 380 -0.70 -8.17 27.27
C THR A 380 -1.94 -7.80 26.44
N LEU A 381 -2.63 -8.80 25.87
CA LEU A 381 -3.80 -8.59 25.02
C LEU A 381 -4.90 -7.79 25.73
N GLY A 382 -5.32 -6.70 25.10
CA GLY A 382 -6.34 -5.79 25.64
C GLY A 382 -5.89 -4.92 26.80
N LYS A 383 -4.64 -5.07 27.30
CA LYS A 383 -4.08 -4.25 28.38
C LYS A 383 -3.63 -2.89 27.85
N ILE A 384 -3.47 -1.95 28.76
CA ILE A 384 -2.93 -0.62 28.44
C ILE A 384 -1.44 -0.63 28.80
N GLY A 385 -0.61 -0.15 27.89
CA GLY A 385 0.81 0.07 28.10
C GLY A 385 1.21 1.50 27.77
N ARG A 386 2.48 1.83 28.03
CA ARG A 386 3.07 3.14 27.77
C ARG A 386 4.15 3.02 26.70
N VAL A 387 4.08 3.84 25.66
CA VAL A 387 5.11 3.92 24.61
C VAL A 387 6.39 4.48 25.25
N GLN A 388 7.45 3.68 25.26
CA GLN A 388 8.77 4.09 25.73
C GLN A 388 9.66 4.61 24.61
N GLN A 389 9.53 4.04 23.41
CA GLN A 389 10.37 4.37 22.26
C GLN A 389 9.63 4.07 20.96
N ILE A 390 9.98 4.79 19.90
CA ILE A 390 9.48 4.59 18.53
C ILE A 390 10.70 4.31 17.66
N TYR A 391 10.70 3.16 16.98
CA TYR A 391 11.78 2.72 16.11
C TYR A 391 11.71 3.43 14.74
N HIS A 392 12.79 3.35 13.97
CA HIS A 392 12.91 4.02 12.67
C HIS A 392 11.98 3.42 11.58
N ASP A 393 11.46 2.20 11.81
CA ASP A 393 10.44 1.54 11.00
C ASP A 393 9.00 1.80 11.49
N ASN A 394 8.87 2.67 12.49
CA ASN A 394 7.67 3.06 13.24
C ASN A 394 7.17 2.05 14.28
N ASP A 395 7.84 0.91 14.52
CA ASP A 395 7.42 0.02 15.59
C ASP A 395 7.53 0.67 16.97
N LEU A 396 6.68 0.25 17.89
CA LEU A 396 6.51 0.88 19.19
C LEU A 396 7.04 -0.04 20.28
N LYS A 397 8.04 0.43 21.05
CA LYS A 397 8.39 -0.21 22.32
C LYS A 397 7.38 0.21 23.37
N VAL A 398 6.55 -0.71 23.84
CA VAL A 398 5.46 -0.45 24.79
C VAL A 398 5.68 -1.23 26.09
N GLU A 399 5.73 -0.52 27.21
CA GLU A 399 5.74 -1.08 28.55
C GLU A 399 4.31 -1.41 29.00
N VAL A 400 4.00 -2.69 29.21
CA VAL A 400 2.68 -3.21 29.60
C VAL A 400 2.81 -4.36 30.57
N CYS A 401 1.97 -4.40 31.62
CA CYS A 401 2.05 -5.42 32.67
C CYS A 401 3.45 -5.50 33.30
N GLY A 402 4.10 -4.34 33.47
CA GLY A 402 5.47 -4.22 33.94
C GLY A 402 6.51 -4.78 32.96
N THR A 403 6.13 -5.08 31.71
CA THR A 403 7.01 -5.67 30.69
C THR A 403 7.07 -4.92 29.36
N SER A 404 8.25 -4.71 28.79
CA SER A 404 8.43 -3.98 27.53
C SER A 404 8.43 -4.92 26.33
N TRP A 405 7.62 -4.60 25.31
CA TRP A 405 7.50 -5.36 24.08
C TRP A 405 7.43 -4.44 22.87
N THR A 406 8.02 -4.88 21.76
CA THR A 406 7.88 -4.20 20.47
C THR A 406 6.55 -4.59 19.81
N TYR A 407 5.72 -3.60 19.52
CA TYR A 407 4.46 -3.79 18.82
C TYR A 407 4.46 -3.06 17.49
N ASN A 408 3.87 -3.70 16.49
CA ASN A 408 3.39 -3.02 15.30
C ASN A 408 2.45 -1.87 15.74
N PRO A 409 2.53 -0.66 15.16
CA PRO A 409 1.64 0.46 15.48
C PRO A 409 0.16 0.13 15.32
N GLN A 410 -0.18 -0.79 14.42
CA GLN A 410 -1.55 -1.26 14.19
C GLN A 410 -2.01 -2.31 15.22
N ALA A 411 -1.08 -2.89 15.98
CA ALA A 411 -1.36 -3.81 17.08
C ALA A 411 -1.72 -3.08 18.37
N VAL A 412 -1.63 -1.74 18.41
CA VAL A 412 -2.01 -0.93 19.57
C VAL A 412 -2.90 0.24 19.17
N THR A 413 -3.67 0.78 20.11
CA THR A 413 -4.58 1.90 19.89
C THR A 413 -4.30 2.99 20.93
N LYS A 414 -4.06 4.23 20.51
CA LYS A 414 -3.76 5.33 21.45
C LYS A 414 -4.96 5.64 22.35
N VAL A 415 -4.70 5.65 23.66
CA VAL A 415 -5.68 5.88 24.73
C VAL A 415 -5.53 7.28 25.33
N ALA A 416 -4.29 7.74 25.56
CA ALA A 416 -4.01 9.07 26.07
C ALA A 416 -2.62 9.53 25.64
N SER A 417 -2.43 10.85 25.53
CA SER A 417 -1.11 11.43 25.25
C SER A 417 -0.29 11.58 26.54
N ALA A 418 1.04 11.69 26.39
CA ALA A 418 2.01 11.86 27.48
C ALA A 418 1.67 12.98 28.49
N ASP A 419 0.91 14.00 28.07
CA ASP A 419 0.57 15.19 28.87
C ASP A 419 -0.66 14.99 29.78
N GLY A 420 -1.21 13.77 29.86
CA GLY A 420 -2.39 13.48 30.68
C GLY A 420 -3.71 14.04 30.15
N ALA A 421 -3.72 14.64 28.96
CA ALA A 421 -4.93 15.04 28.26
C ALA A 421 -5.66 13.78 27.77
N ALA A 422 -6.71 13.39 28.49
CA ALA A 422 -7.56 12.26 28.14
C ALA A 422 -8.26 12.51 26.80
N ILE A 423 -8.20 11.53 25.89
CA ILE A 423 -9.07 11.49 24.72
C ILE A 423 -10.44 11.00 25.19
N GLY A 424 -11.28 11.95 25.61
CA GLY A 424 -12.74 11.83 25.68
C GLY A 424 -13.31 10.59 26.37
N TYR A 425 -13.12 10.44 27.69
CA TYR A 425 -14.11 9.80 28.56
C TYR A 425 -14.10 10.46 29.94
N SER A 426 -15.15 11.22 30.24
CA SER A 426 -15.44 11.70 31.58
C SER A 426 -16.05 10.57 32.43
N SER A 427 -15.21 9.86 33.17
CA SER A 427 -15.48 9.50 34.57
C SER A 427 -14.15 9.14 35.23
N GLY A 428 -13.57 10.11 35.96
CA GLY A 428 -12.26 9.98 36.61
C GLY A 428 -12.15 8.82 37.62
N GLU A 429 -13.27 8.20 38.00
CA GLU A 429 -13.29 7.00 38.87
C GLU A 429 -12.87 5.72 38.15
N ARG A 430 -13.06 5.62 36.82
CA ARG A 430 -12.64 4.44 36.05
C ARG A 430 -11.13 4.39 35.82
N LEU A 431 -10.48 5.54 35.63
CA LEU A 431 -9.06 5.61 35.33
C LEU A 431 -8.21 5.22 36.56
N SER A 432 -8.60 5.66 37.75
CA SER A 432 -7.93 5.27 39.01
C SER A 432 -8.12 3.78 39.31
N ALA A 433 -9.29 3.20 39.02
CA ALA A 433 -9.54 1.77 39.15
C ALA A 433 -8.80 0.91 38.09
N LEU A 434 -8.68 1.40 36.86
CA LEU A 434 -7.89 0.79 35.78
C LEU A 434 -6.39 0.85 36.09
N LEU A 435 -5.89 1.98 36.58
CA LEU A 435 -4.51 2.14 37.05
C LEU A 435 -4.21 1.21 38.25
N LYS A 436 -5.16 1.04 39.17
CA LYS A 436 -5.01 0.11 40.30
C LYS A 436 -4.97 -1.37 39.87
N LYS A 437 -5.70 -1.73 38.80
CA LYS A 437 -5.64 -3.06 38.15
C LYS A 437 -4.43 -3.27 37.23
N LEU A 438 -3.78 -2.19 36.79
CA LEU A 438 -2.56 -2.21 35.97
C LEU A 438 -1.31 -2.62 36.77
N PHE A 439 -1.31 -2.38 38.09
CA PHE A 439 -0.23 -2.76 39.00
C PHE A 439 -0.47 -4.07 39.76
N GLU A 440 -1.57 -4.79 39.50
CA GLU A 440 -1.76 -6.14 40.03
C GLU A 440 -1.01 -7.16 39.17
N THR A 441 0.26 -7.35 39.51
CA THR A 441 1.10 -8.45 39.01
C THR A 441 0.40 -9.78 39.29
N HIS A 442 -0.10 -10.42 38.24
CA HIS A 442 -0.41 -11.84 38.31
C HIS A 442 0.93 -12.56 38.48
N VAL A 443 1.24 -12.95 39.71
CA VAL A 443 2.40 -13.77 40.04
C VAL A 443 2.12 -15.16 39.48
N SER A 444 2.59 -15.41 38.25
CA SER A 444 2.78 -16.78 37.79
C SER A 444 3.84 -17.42 38.67
N GLY A 445 3.60 -18.65 39.11
CA GLY A 445 4.56 -19.45 39.88
C GLY A 445 5.66 -20.08 39.01
N ASP A 446 5.67 -19.83 37.70
CA ASP A 446 6.71 -20.32 36.78
C ASP A 446 7.94 -19.40 36.81
N VAL A 447 9.06 -19.94 37.29
CA VAL A 447 10.33 -19.23 37.42
C VAL A 447 10.90 -18.84 36.05
N ASN A 448 10.67 -19.65 35.01
CA ASN A 448 11.13 -19.32 33.65
C ASN A 448 10.31 -18.19 33.04
N GLU A 449 9.01 -18.15 33.32
CA GLU A 449 8.16 -17.00 32.95
C GLU A 449 8.65 -15.71 33.61
N GLU A 450 8.94 -15.78 34.91
CA GLU A 450 9.42 -14.63 35.67
C GLU A 450 10.77 -14.13 35.15
N LEU A 451 11.69 -15.06 34.87
CA LEU A 451 13.03 -14.77 34.35
C LEU A 451 12.99 -14.12 32.96
N VAL A 452 12.24 -14.72 32.03
CA VAL A 452 12.13 -14.20 30.65
C VAL A 452 11.46 -12.82 30.65
N LYS A 453 10.41 -12.62 31.45
CA LYS A 453 9.76 -11.31 31.59
C LYS A 453 10.70 -10.27 32.19
N ALA A 454 11.35 -10.56 33.31
CA ALA A 454 12.30 -9.63 33.93
C ALA A 454 13.43 -9.24 32.95
N SER A 455 13.90 -10.21 32.16
CA SER A 455 14.94 -10.00 31.15
C SER A 455 14.48 -9.12 29.99
N ALA A 456 13.24 -9.30 29.51
CA ALA A 456 12.63 -8.44 28.49
C ALA A 456 12.44 -6.98 28.95
N ASN A 457 12.54 -6.72 30.25
CA ASN A 457 12.27 -5.40 30.85
C ASN A 457 13.51 -4.63 31.23
N GLY A 458 14.67 -5.28 31.11
CA GLY A 458 15.93 -4.70 31.56
C GLY A 458 16.10 -4.74 33.08
N ASP A 459 15.30 -5.50 33.82
CA ASP A 459 15.42 -5.58 35.29
C ASP A 459 16.54 -6.55 35.69
N GLY A 460 17.78 -6.08 35.57
CA GLY A 460 18.97 -6.87 35.88
C GLY A 460 19.05 -7.32 37.34
N VAL A 461 18.48 -6.54 38.28
CA VAL A 461 18.46 -6.90 39.71
C VAL A 461 17.54 -8.09 39.91
N LYS A 462 16.31 -8.01 39.40
CA LYS A 462 15.36 -9.10 39.50
C LYS A 462 15.82 -10.37 38.78
N VAL A 463 16.48 -10.22 37.62
CA VAL A 463 17.10 -11.34 36.91
C VAL A 463 18.17 -12.02 37.79
N ASP A 464 19.07 -11.26 38.42
CA ASP A 464 20.09 -11.83 39.32
C ASP A 464 19.46 -12.50 40.55
N GLU A 465 18.40 -11.93 41.13
CA GLU A 465 17.65 -12.53 42.24
C GLU A 465 16.97 -13.85 41.84
N ILE A 466 16.34 -13.91 40.65
CA ILE A 466 15.68 -15.13 40.16
C ILE A 466 16.70 -16.23 39.92
N LEU A 467 17.85 -15.91 39.31
CA LEU A 467 18.91 -16.88 38.99
C LEU A 467 19.62 -17.44 40.23
N GLN A 468 19.50 -16.78 41.39
CA GLN A 468 19.98 -17.33 42.67
C GLN A 468 19.04 -18.40 43.25
N ARG A 469 17.84 -18.59 42.69
CA ARG A 469 16.88 -19.60 43.16
C ARG A 469 17.28 -21.00 42.68
N PRO A 470 17.20 -22.04 43.53
CA PRO A 470 17.62 -23.40 43.19
C PRO A 470 16.91 -24.00 41.97
N GLU A 471 15.66 -23.61 41.74
CA GLU A 471 14.80 -24.07 40.66
C GLU A 471 14.94 -23.30 39.34
N SER A 472 15.80 -22.27 39.30
CA SER A 472 16.00 -21.45 38.09
C SER A 472 16.93 -22.15 37.08
N ASP A 473 16.60 -22.01 35.80
CA ASP A 473 17.47 -22.38 34.69
C ASP A 473 17.76 -21.12 33.88
N VAL A 474 19.03 -20.72 33.80
CA VAL A 474 19.45 -19.53 33.02
C VAL A 474 19.12 -19.68 31.53
N ASN A 475 19.02 -20.92 31.04
CA ASN A 475 18.63 -21.27 29.68
C ASN A 475 17.15 -21.68 29.59
N GLY A 476 16.39 -21.47 30.67
CA GLY A 476 14.98 -21.78 30.77
C GLY A 476 14.20 -21.13 29.65
N VAL A 477 13.33 -21.91 29.02
CA VAL A 477 12.53 -21.47 27.88
C VAL A 477 11.12 -21.18 28.35
N PHE A 478 10.66 -19.95 28.14
CA PHE A 478 9.26 -19.59 28.29
C PHE A 478 8.73 -19.04 26.97
N ALA A 479 7.53 -19.49 26.58
CA ALA A 479 6.91 -19.09 25.31
C ALA A 479 7.80 -19.29 24.06
N GLY A 480 8.72 -20.25 24.11
CA GLY A 480 9.64 -20.55 23.01
C GLY A 480 10.92 -19.72 22.98
N HIS A 481 11.15 -18.84 23.97
CA HIS A 481 12.35 -17.99 24.04
C HIS A 481 13.08 -18.14 25.37
N THR A 482 14.39 -17.91 25.37
CA THR A 482 15.22 -17.78 26.57
C THR A 482 15.26 -16.34 27.06
N ALA A 483 15.71 -16.16 28.31
CA ALA A 483 16.00 -14.86 28.90
C ALA A 483 16.97 -14.03 28.06
N LEU A 484 18.00 -14.69 27.51
CA LEU A 484 19.02 -14.05 26.68
C LEU A 484 18.45 -13.57 25.35
N GLN A 485 17.62 -14.36 24.67
CA GLN A 485 16.97 -13.95 23.42
C GLN A 485 16.09 -12.72 23.62
N ALA A 486 15.28 -12.71 24.69
CA ALA A 486 14.41 -11.59 25.04
C ALA A 486 15.19 -10.32 25.39
N ALA A 487 16.26 -10.43 26.18
CA ALA A 487 17.12 -9.30 26.52
C ALA A 487 17.90 -8.77 25.30
N SER A 488 18.31 -9.68 24.41
CA SER A 488 19.07 -9.34 23.20
C SER A 488 18.26 -8.56 22.19
N GLN A 489 16.98 -8.92 22.00
CA GLN A 489 16.07 -8.20 21.12
C GLN A 489 15.76 -6.78 21.60
N ASN A 490 15.80 -6.54 22.92
CA ASN A 490 15.38 -5.27 23.53
C ASN A 490 16.54 -4.36 23.96
N GLY A 491 17.79 -4.73 23.65
CA GLY A 491 18.97 -3.89 23.94
C GLY A 491 19.40 -3.89 25.40
N HIS A 492 18.99 -4.87 26.21
CA HIS A 492 19.19 -4.83 27.66
C HIS A 492 20.58 -5.32 28.09
N ILE A 493 21.60 -4.51 27.81
CA ILE A 493 23.02 -4.79 28.07
C ILE A 493 23.30 -5.26 29.50
N GLU A 494 22.73 -4.59 30.52
CA GLU A 494 23.00 -4.95 31.92
C GLU A 494 22.39 -6.31 32.30
N VAL A 495 21.21 -6.65 31.76
CA VAL A 495 20.63 -7.99 31.91
C VAL A 495 21.52 -9.03 31.25
N ILE A 496 22.00 -8.77 30.03
CA ILE A 496 22.86 -9.71 29.30
C ILE A 496 24.16 -9.95 30.07
N LYS A 497 24.76 -8.93 30.68
CA LYS A 497 25.93 -9.08 31.56
C LYS A 497 25.62 -9.98 32.77
N VAL A 498 24.45 -9.83 33.37
CA VAL A 498 24.01 -10.71 34.48
C VAL A 498 23.85 -12.15 33.97
N LEU A 499 23.19 -12.36 32.84
CA LEU A 499 23.02 -13.70 32.26
C LEU A 499 24.37 -14.36 31.92
N ILE A 500 25.32 -13.61 31.36
CA ILE A 500 26.70 -14.07 31.09
C ILE A 500 27.41 -14.48 32.39
N LYS A 501 27.24 -13.72 33.47
CA LYS A 501 27.82 -14.06 34.79
C LYS A 501 27.29 -15.38 35.35
N HIS A 502 26.09 -15.79 34.95
CA HIS A 502 25.46 -17.07 35.31
C HIS A 502 25.62 -18.14 34.21
N ASP A 503 26.67 -18.04 33.39
CA ASP A 503 27.05 -19.04 32.38
C ASP A 503 25.93 -19.37 31.36
N VAL A 504 25.18 -18.36 30.93
CA VAL A 504 24.14 -18.53 29.89
C VAL A 504 24.70 -19.09 28.59
N ASN A 505 23.98 -20.02 27.97
CA ASN A 505 24.33 -20.58 26.67
C ASN A 505 23.84 -19.64 25.55
N MET A 506 24.79 -19.11 24.76
CA MET A 506 24.52 -18.16 23.68
C MET A 506 23.96 -18.82 22.41
N GLU A 507 24.08 -20.15 22.33
CA GLU A 507 23.80 -20.95 21.14
C GLU A 507 22.44 -21.65 21.20
N VAL A 508 21.59 -21.32 22.17
CA VAL A 508 20.22 -21.86 22.23
C VAL A 508 19.42 -21.35 21.03
N GLU A 509 18.82 -22.30 20.31
CA GLU A 509 17.95 -22.03 19.17
C GLU A 509 16.48 -22.05 19.60
N ASP A 510 15.70 -21.11 19.08
CA ASP A 510 14.25 -21.14 19.18
C ASP A 510 13.59 -22.09 18.16
N LYS A 511 12.28 -21.97 17.98
CA LYS A 511 11.52 -22.81 17.03
C LYS A 511 11.85 -22.52 15.57
N ASP A 512 12.41 -21.37 15.24
CA ASP A 512 12.81 -20.96 13.89
C ASP A 512 14.32 -21.15 13.66
N GLY A 513 15.05 -21.59 14.69
CA GLY A 513 16.49 -21.78 14.67
C GLY A 513 17.27 -20.50 14.99
N ASP A 514 16.58 -19.45 15.44
CA ASP A 514 17.17 -18.18 15.77
C ASP A 514 17.84 -18.24 17.15
N ARG A 515 19.05 -17.68 17.21
CA ARG A 515 19.87 -17.54 18.43
C ARG A 515 19.80 -16.10 18.94
N ALA A 516 20.35 -15.84 20.12
CA ALA A 516 20.43 -14.49 20.70
C ALA A 516 20.98 -13.43 19.71
N VAL A 517 21.98 -13.78 18.90
CA VAL A 517 22.55 -12.90 17.87
C VAL A 517 21.57 -12.55 16.73
N HIS A 518 20.64 -13.45 16.38
CA HIS A 518 19.58 -13.18 15.41
C HIS A 518 18.56 -12.21 16.00
N HIS A 519 18.18 -12.41 17.27
CA HIS A 519 17.28 -11.49 18.00
C HIS A 519 17.89 -10.09 18.16
N ALA A 520 19.18 -9.97 18.48
CA ALA A 520 19.88 -8.69 18.53
C ALA A 520 19.91 -7.99 17.16
N ALA A 521 20.15 -8.76 16.09
CA ALA A 521 20.12 -8.22 14.73
C ALA A 521 18.71 -7.79 14.30
N PHE A 522 17.67 -8.44 14.82
CA PHE A 522 16.28 -8.07 14.60
C PHE A 522 15.89 -6.79 15.38
N GLY A 523 16.42 -6.62 16.59
CA GLY A 523 16.11 -5.49 17.48
C GLY A 523 16.83 -4.17 17.17
N ASP A 524 17.66 -4.12 16.12
CA ASP A 524 18.60 -3.02 15.84
C ASP A 524 19.58 -2.72 16.99
N GLU A 525 20.16 -3.77 17.58
CA GLU A 525 20.98 -3.63 18.79
C GLU A 525 22.48 -3.92 18.53
N PRO A 526 23.24 -3.01 17.88
CA PRO A 526 24.66 -3.23 17.56
C PRO A 526 25.54 -3.42 18.80
N ALA A 527 25.25 -2.73 19.91
CA ALA A 527 25.99 -2.89 21.16
C ALA A 527 25.79 -4.29 21.79
N VAL A 528 24.61 -4.88 21.58
CA VAL A 528 24.34 -6.26 22.02
C VAL A 528 25.12 -7.24 21.15
N ILE A 529 25.20 -7.03 19.84
CA ILE A 529 26.01 -7.88 18.93
C ILE A 529 27.47 -7.94 19.40
N GLU A 530 28.07 -6.80 19.75
CA GLU A 530 29.42 -6.76 20.32
C GLU A 530 29.54 -7.56 21.63
N LEU A 531 28.55 -7.44 22.51
CA LEU A 531 28.56 -8.12 23.79
C LEU A 531 28.41 -9.64 23.63
N LEU A 532 27.50 -10.09 22.77
CA LEU A 532 27.31 -11.50 22.44
C LEU A 532 28.56 -12.09 21.79
N HIS A 533 29.21 -11.35 20.88
CA HIS A 533 30.47 -11.78 20.28
C HIS A 533 31.58 -11.97 21.32
N ARG A 534 31.75 -11.01 22.25
CA ARG A 534 32.71 -11.15 23.37
C ARG A 534 32.37 -12.33 24.27
N GLY A 535 31.10 -12.68 24.36
CA GLY A 535 30.60 -13.85 25.05
C GLY A 535 30.87 -15.18 24.32
N GLY A 536 31.30 -15.14 23.05
CA GLY A 536 31.59 -16.32 22.24
C GLY A 536 30.45 -16.77 21.33
N ALA A 537 29.42 -15.94 21.12
CA ALA A 537 28.34 -16.24 20.19
C ALA A 537 28.83 -16.30 18.74
N ASP A 538 28.35 -17.29 17.97
CA ASP A 538 28.68 -17.41 16.54
C ASP A 538 27.89 -16.40 15.69
N LEU A 539 28.57 -15.35 15.22
CA LEU A 539 27.97 -14.34 14.34
C LEU A 539 27.64 -14.87 12.94
N ASN A 540 28.18 -16.03 12.56
CA ASN A 540 27.89 -16.72 11.30
C ASN A 540 26.83 -17.81 11.44
N ALA A 541 26.21 -17.93 12.62
CA ALA A 541 25.17 -18.90 12.88
C ALA A 541 24.02 -18.76 11.86
N ARG A 542 23.38 -19.89 11.56
CA ARG A 542 22.35 -19.97 10.52
C ARG A 542 21.09 -20.59 11.09
N ASN A 543 19.97 -19.88 10.97
CA ASN A 543 18.67 -20.40 11.39
C ASN A 543 18.12 -21.46 10.41
N LYS A 544 16.88 -21.92 10.60
CA LYS A 544 16.28 -22.97 9.74
C LYS A 544 16.07 -22.54 8.30
N ARG A 545 15.94 -21.23 8.06
CA ARG A 545 15.94 -20.63 6.71
C ARG A 545 17.34 -20.37 6.19
N ARG A 546 18.35 -20.90 6.88
CA ARG A 546 19.76 -20.76 6.49
C ARG A 546 20.22 -19.29 6.53
N GLN A 547 19.48 -18.38 7.15
CA GLN A 547 19.83 -16.96 7.25
C GLN A 547 20.78 -16.73 8.40
N THR A 548 21.73 -15.81 8.22
CA THR A 548 22.62 -15.31 9.28
C THR A 548 22.07 -14.02 9.90
N PRO A 549 22.57 -13.56 11.06
CA PRO A 549 22.26 -12.24 11.60
C PRO A 549 22.50 -11.11 10.59
N LEU A 550 23.50 -11.25 9.71
CA LEU A 550 23.80 -10.30 8.64
C LEU A 550 22.66 -10.21 7.61
N HIS A 551 22.05 -11.34 7.22
CA HIS A 551 20.86 -11.32 6.35
C HIS A 551 19.70 -10.60 7.03
N ILE A 552 19.50 -10.80 8.34
CA ILE A 552 18.44 -10.11 9.09
C ILE A 552 18.68 -8.60 9.09
N GLY A 553 19.88 -8.17 9.48
CA GLY A 553 20.27 -6.75 9.50
C GLY A 553 20.10 -6.09 8.13
N VAL A 554 20.55 -6.75 7.06
CA VAL A 554 20.39 -6.24 5.68
C VAL A 554 18.94 -6.23 5.22
N ASN A 555 18.12 -7.23 5.57
CA ASN A 555 16.70 -7.27 5.19
C ASN A 555 15.87 -6.24 5.97
N LYS A 556 16.27 -5.88 7.18
CA LYS A 556 15.61 -4.86 8.00
C LYS A 556 16.11 -3.44 7.77
N GLY A 557 17.37 -3.28 7.38
CA GLY A 557 17.97 -1.98 7.07
C GLY A 557 18.71 -1.39 8.26
N HIS A 558 19.06 -2.23 9.22
CA HIS A 558 19.74 -1.85 10.46
C HIS A 558 21.24 -1.66 10.18
N ILE A 559 21.61 -0.48 9.69
CA ILE A 559 22.99 -0.23 9.21
C ILE A 559 24.02 -0.35 10.34
N GLY A 560 23.63 0.03 11.57
CA GLY A 560 24.46 -0.12 12.75
C GLY A 560 24.78 -1.59 13.02
N VAL A 561 23.77 -2.46 13.01
CA VAL A 561 23.93 -3.91 13.15
C VAL A 561 24.80 -4.50 12.03
N VAL A 562 24.52 -4.15 10.77
CA VAL A 562 25.28 -4.66 9.62
C VAL A 562 26.76 -4.28 9.74
N ARG A 563 27.05 -3.02 10.11
CA ARG A 563 28.40 -2.54 10.35
C ARG A 563 29.08 -3.31 11.49
N SER A 564 28.45 -3.40 12.66
CA SER A 564 29.00 -4.13 13.80
C SER A 564 29.29 -5.59 13.48
N LEU A 565 28.37 -6.29 12.78
CA LEU A 565 28.59 -7.67 12.37
C LEU A 565 29.82 -7.80 11.46
N LEU A 566 29.97 -6.94 10.46
CA LEU A 566 31.07 -6.97 9.51
C LEU A 566 32.41 -6.56 10.14
N ASP A 567 32.41 -5.54 11.00
CA ASP A 567 33.59 -5.09 11.76
C ASP A 567 34.10 -6.17 12.72
N LEU A 568 33.19 -6.98 13.27
CA LEU A 568 33.51 -8.14 14.12
C LEU A 568 33.86 -9.41 13.32
N GLY A 569 33.99 -9.31 11.99
CA GLY A 569 34.47 -10.40 11.15
C GLY A 569 33.40 -11.42 10.72
N SER A 570 32.11 -11.05 10.73
CA SER A 570 31.07 -11.88 10.13
C SER A 570 31.32 -12.08 8.64
N HIS A 571 31.11 -13.30 8.14
CA HIS A 571 31.37 -13.65 6.76
C HIS A 571 30.28 -13.08 5.84
N PRO A 572 30.60 -12.14 4.92
CA PRO A 572 29.60 -11.38 4.17
C PRO A 572 28.87 -12.21 3.10
N SER A 573 29.46 -13.34 2.70
CA SER A 573 29.04 -14.10 1.51
C SER A 573 28.43 -15.47 1.81
N LEU A 574 28.00 -15.69 3.05
CA LEU A 574 27.19 -16.88 3.34
C LEU A 574 25.85 -16.74 2.60
N GLN A 575 25.44 -17.78 1.88
CA GLN A 575 24.15 -17.81 1.16
C GLN A 575 23.01 -18.21 2.09
N ASP A 576 21.74 -17.97 1.83
CA ASP A 576 20.59 -18.45 2.63
C ASP A 576 19.95 -19.74 2.04
N SER A 577 18.68 -20.06 2.31
CA SER A 577 18.00 -21.21 1.71
C SER A 577 17.77 -21.06 0.20
N GLU A 578 17.64 -19.83 -0.29
CA GLU A 578 17.44 -19.50 -1.71
C GLU A 578 18.76 -19.33 -2.46
N GLY A 579 19.88 -19.50 -1.77
CA GLY A 579 21.21 -19.28 -2.33
C GLY A 579 21.58 -17.79 -2.36
N ASP A 580 20.77 -16.90 -1.81
CA ASP A 580 21.05 -15.46 -1.80
C ASP A 580 22.05 -15.14 -0.70
N THR A 581 23.06 -14.32 -1.02
CA THR A 581 23.94 -13.72 0.00
C THR A 581 23.33 -12.43 0.54
N ALA A 582 23.86 -11.90 1.64
CA ALA A 582 23.48 -10.57 2.13
C ALA A 582 23.60 -9.47 1.04
N LEU A 583 24.52 -9.61 0.08
CA LEU A 583 24.64 -8.69 -1.06
C LEU A 583 23.47 -8.82 -2.04
N HIS A 584 22.98 -10.04 -2.31
CA HIS A 584 21.77 -10.24 -3.12
C HIS A 584 20.55 -9.58 -2.44
N ASP A 585 20.41 -9.75 -1.13
CA ASP A 585 19.36 -9.11 -0.33
C ASP A 585 19.44 -7.58 -0.42
N ALA A 586 20.63 -7.00 -0.21
CA ALA A 586 20.85 -5.55 -0.29
C ALA A 586 20.46 -4.98 -1.67
N ILE A 587 20.83 -5.69 -2.74
CA ILE A 587 20.47 -5.35 -4.13
C ILE A 587 18.96 -5.44 -4.34
N SER A 588 18.32 -6.53 -3.89
CA SER A 588 16.88 -6.70 -4.06
C SER A 588 16.07 -5.68 -3.25
N LYS A 589 16.62 -5.16 -2.15
CA LYS A 589 16.00 -4.12 -1.32
C LYS A 589 16.39 -2.69 -1.72
N LYS A 590 17.26 -2.51 -2.73
CA LYS A 590 17.77 -1.20 -3.20
C LYS A 590 18.43 -0.38 -2.08
N ARG A 591 19.26 -1.04 -1.26
CA ARG A 591 19.97 -0.43 -0.13
C ARG A 591 21.43 -0.16 -0.49
N ASP A 592 21.67 0.95 -1.18
CA ASP A 592 22.99 1.31 -1.71
C ASP A 592 24.06 1.46 -0.61
N ASP A 593 23.66 1.95 0.56
CA ASP A 593 24.49 2.06 1.77
C ASP A 593 24.97 0.68 2.26
N MET A 594 24.09 -0.31 2.28
CA MET A 594 24.43 -1.69 2.64
C MET A 594 25.28 -2.37 1.56
N ILE A 595 25.00 -2.09 0.29
CA ILE A 595 25.81 -2.59 -0.83
C ILE A 595 27.24 -2.10 -0.68
N ALA A 596 27.43 -0.79 -0.48
CA ALA A 596 28.76 -0.21 -0.28
C ALA A 596 29.49 -0.87 0.90
N LEU A 597 28.81 -0.97 2.05
CA LEU A 597 29.37 -1.56 3.26
C LEU A 597 29.74 -3.05 3.09
N LEU A 598 28.90 -3.85 2.44
CA LEU A 598 29.19 -5.25 2.17
C LEU A 598 30.41 -5.41 1.24
N LEU A 599 30.53 -4.56 0.22
CA LEU A 599 31.67 -4.58 -0.71
C LEU A 599 32.97 -4.11 -0.05
N GLU A 600 32.91 -3.10 0.82
CA GLU A 600 34.04 -2.66 1.65
C GLU A 600 34.60 -3.81 2.50
N HIS A 601 33.72 -4.70 2.98
CA HIS A 601 34.09 -5.91 3.72
C HIS A 601 34.25 -7.14 2.83
N THR A 602 34.60 -6.97 1.55
CA THR A 602 34.99 -8.04 0.62
C THR A 602 33.89 -9.07 0.32
N ALA A 603 32.62 -8.66 0.28
CA ALA A 603 31.53 -9.52 -0.20
C ALA A 603 31.80 -10.03 -1.62
N ASP A 604 31.83 -11.35 -1.78
CA ASP A 604 32.01 -12.01 -3.07
C ASP A 604 30.81 -11.76 -3.99
N ILE A 605 31.05 -11.03 -5.07
CA ILE A 605 30.08 -10.68 -6.11
C ILE A 605 29.83 -11.81 -7.12
N THR A 606 30.65 -12.87 -7.09
CA THR A 606 30.63 -13.96 -8.08
C THR A 606 29.72 -15.12 -7.69
N ILE A 607 29.36 -15.22 -6.40
CA ILE A 607 28.46 -16.26 -5.89
C ILE A 607 27.10 -16.16 -6.57
N THR A 608 26.57 -17.30 -7.01
CA THR A 608 25.26 -17.39 -7.65
C THR A 608 24.22 -17.98 -6.71
N ASN A 609 23.01 -17.41 -6.72
CA ASN A 609 21.87 -17.98 -6.00
C ASN A 609 21.29 -19.22 -6.71
N ASN A 610 20.24 -19.82 -6.14
CA ASN A 610 19.63 -21.04 -6.70
C ASN A 610 19.03 -20.84 -8.10
N ASN A 611 18.84 -19.58 -8.52
CA ASN A 611 18.40 -19.22 -9.88
C ASN A 611 19.57 -19.01 -10.86
N GLY A 612 20.81 -19.18 -10.42
CA GLY A 612 22.02 -18.98 -11.23
C GLY A 612 22.43 -17.51 -11.40
N PHE A 613 21.84 -16.58 -10.65
CA PHE A 613 22.18 -15.16 -10.71
C PHE A 613 23.24 -14.83 -9.67
N ASN A 614 24.31 -14.14 -10.10
CA ASN A 614 25.24 -13.50 -9.18
C ASN A 614 24.80 -12.06 -8.87
N ALA A 615 25.52 -11.37 -7.99
CA ALA A 615 25.15 -10.02 -7.55
C ALA A 615 24.98 -9.06 -8.74
N LEU A 616 25.85 -9.11 -9.74
CA LEU A 616 25.77 -8.24 -10.92
C LEU A 616 24.58 -8.57 -11.82
N HIS A 617 24.32 -9.86 -12.10
CA HIS A 617 23.12 -10.27 -12.83
C HIS A 617 21.84 -9.83 -12.11
N HIS A 618 21.83 -9.95 -10.77
CA HIS A 618 20.71 -9.56 -9.95
C HIS A 618 20.51 -8.04 -9.93
N ALA A 619 21.59 -7.25 -9.93
CA ALA A 619 21.55 -5.79 -10.02
C ALA A 619 21.06 -5.31 -11.39
N ALA A 620 21.54 -5.92 -12.48
CA ALA A 620 21.13 -5.61 -13.85
C ALA A 620 19.63 -5.89 -14.07
N LEU A 621 19.12 -7.03 -13.56
CA LEU A 621 17.70 -7.37 -13.65
C LEU A 621 16.81 -6.38 -12.89
N ARG A 622 17.31 -5.80 -11.78
CA ARG A 622 16.57 -4.86 -10.93
C ARG A 622 16.72 -3.39 -11.36
N GLY A 623 17.53 -3.12 -12.39
CA GLY A 623 17.77 -1.77 -12.89
C GLY A 623 18.53 -0.89 -11.88
N ASN A 624 19.50 -1.44 -11.14
CA ASN A 624 20.38 -0.64 -10.28
C ASN A 624 21.64 -0.21 -11.07
N PRO A 625 21.70 1.03 -11.62
CA PRO A 625 22.81 1.48 -12.46
C PRO A 625 24.13 1.62 -11.69
N ARG A 626 24.09 1.92 -10.38
CA ARG A 626 25.31 2.21 -9.59
C ARG A 626 26.26 1.03 -9.51
N LEU A 627 25.76 -0.19 -9.36
CA LEU A 627 26.58 -1.42 -9.39
C LEU A 627 27.12 -1.76 -10.79
N CYS A 628 26.44 -1.32 -11.85
CA CYS A 628 26.87 -1.53 -13.23
C CYS A 628 27.96 -0.52 -13.65
N ASP A 629 27.93 0.69 -13.06
CA ASP A 629 28.90 1.78 -13.30
C ASP A 629 30.09 1.76 -12.33
N THR A 630 30.02 0.98 -11.24
CA THR A 630 31.18 0.84 -10.35
C THR A 630 32.26 0.08 -11.11
N ASN A 631 33.36 0.76 -11.42
CA ASN A 631 34.56 0.22 -12.07
C ASN A 631 35.10 -1.02 -11.32
N VAL A 632 34.57 -2.21 -11.60
CA VAL A 632 35.16 -3.51 -11.25
C VAL A 632 36.27 -3.78 -12.27
N THR A 633 37.29 -2.91 -12.29
CA THR A 633 38.43 -2.99 -13.21
C THR A 633 39.52 -3.94 -12.72
N PHE A 634 39.30 -4.63 -11.60
CA PHE A 634 40.17 -5.69 -11.10
C PHE A 634 39.36 -7.00 -11.06
N ILE A 635 39.88 -8.07 -11.67
CA ILE A 635 39.45 -9.49 -11.51
C ILE A 635 38.46 -10.07 -12.57
N ILE A 636 38.43 -9.58 -13.81
CA ILE A 636 37.91 -10.43 -14.92
C ILE A 636 38.93 -10.48 -16.07
N THR A 637 40.03 -11.19 -15.88
CA THR A 637 40.74 -11.80 -17.02
C THR A 637 39.97 -13.05 -17.43
N PRO A 638 39.41 -13.14 -18.64
CA PRO A 638 38.79 -14.38 -19.12
C PRO A 638 39.85 -15.48 -19.23
N PRO A 639 39.51 -16.76 -18.96
CA PRO A 639 40.45 -17.86 -19.15
C PRO A 639 40.87 -17.92 -20.62
N SER A 640 42.16 -18.13 -20.86
CA SER A 640 42.73 -18.23 -22.20
C SER A 640 42.06 -19.35 -23.02
N PRO A 641 41.77 -19.12 -24.32
CA PRO A 641 41.13 -20.14 -25.16
C PRO A 641 42.05 -21.36 -25.35
N PRO A 642 41.48 -22.58 -25.47
CA PRO A 642 42.26 -23.80 -25.65
C PRO A 642 43.04 -23.77 -26.98
N PRO A 643 44.23 -24.39 -27.04
CA PRO A 643 45.05 -24.40 -28.24
C PRO A 643 44.36 -25.19 -29.38
N PRO A 644 44.56 -24.78 -30.65
CA PRO A 644 43.92 -25.41 -31.79
C PRO A 644 44.40 -26.86 -31.98
N PRO A 645 43.54 -27.74 -32.53
CA PRO A 645 43.90 -29.14 -32.76
C PRO A 645 45.01 -29.28 -33.80
N PRO A 646 45.88 -30.30 -33.69
CA PRO A 646 46.98 -30.50 -34.62
C PRO A 646 46.47 -30.90 -36.02
N PRO A 647 47.19 -30.54 -37.09
CA PRO A 647 46.79 -30.83 -38.46
C PRO A 647 46.77 -32.34 -38.74
N PRO A 648 45.91 -32.80 -39.67
CA PRO A 648 45.80 -34.22 -40.00
C PRO A 648 47.09 -34.74 -40.65
N THR A 649 47.61 -35.82 -40.10
CA THR A 649 48.72 -36.59 -40.68
C THR A 649 48.25 -37.35 -41.91
N THR A 650 48.64 -36.89 -43.10
CA THR A 650 48.58 -37.69 -44.32
C THR A 650 49.63 -38.79 -44.23
N THR A 651 49.19 -40.02 -44.00
CA THR A 651 49.99 -41.23 -44.21
C THR A 651 49.67 -41.76 -45.60
N THR A 652 50.68 -41.65 -46.48
CA THR A 652 50.90 -42.33 -47.78
C THR A 652 49.79 -42.34 -48.81
#